data_AF-A0A498C037-F1
#
_entry.id   AF-A0A498C037-F1
#
_cell.length_a   1.000
_cell.length_b   1.000
_cell.length_c   1.000
_cell.angle_alpha   90.00
_cell.angle_beta   90.00
_cell.angle_gamma   90.00
#
_symmetry.space_group_name_H-M   'P 1'
#
loop_
_entity.id
_entity.type
_entity.pdbx_description
1 polymer ?
#
loop_
_entity_poly.entity_id
_entity_poly.type
_entity_poly.pdbx_seq_one_letter_code
_entity_poly.pdbx_strand_id
1 'polypeptide(L)'
;MTTPTPHPRTASRRRAMPTAALAATAATLALTLGGLSPAAAAPPTASPHAAPVDLGREVLPAGDGWASWSGTTRPEGVPRTAEPVTGGADAAPAEVYVVSDWPQLRDALAGRPGGSQNDARYNQTPRIVYVTGTIDPWERADGTRMTCDDIAGTVTVAGGGAFAMADYIAAFGPGIDPSGPLEAARVEAAAVQARATLQHIGSNVTLVGVGDDARIVGASLRIRDAHNVIVRNLTLSDAYDCFPQWDANDAGGNWNSAYDNLSVWTSTSVWIDHNTFDDGAHPPLSLERVYGRPFEVHDGFVDITHGADLVTMSWNWLQNHDKTDLIGSSDSRTQDRGQHRVTQHHNRWTDIGQRAPRVRYGDVHVYNNLYEQTALSLQESTPGVPFFQYYWGAGRESSIVAEGNAIELADASTVDRIIAGWGGTELSASDTLVDGEPVDVLAAYNQTAATPLNATTRWRPADAYAYALTPVDEVAGVVRAGAGAGVLDSGTPVATAAPGAFAVSDDNGWDTGLRDGDFTVRGDLWWGQNATVAKLFENGVLIDAAALSAATPAAQQVAFDVRARGNGTYRYEIVALNPYGVTTSRTHVVTVTDAAPGVAVLRASGVWANDVTVTMDLWWGQNATEYVLWKDGVEIDRHALTAATPGAQHAQTHVGALTPGTHVFTAVLRGPGGETATSPREVTVD
;
A
#
# COMPACT_ATOMS: atom_id res chain seq x y z
N MET A 1 24.23 -42.63 -16.35
CA MET A 1 24.57 -43.52 -17.48
C MET A 1 23.79 -44.82 -17.24
N THR A 2 22.86 -45.29 -18.05
CA THR A 2 22.63 -45.17 -19.50
C THR A 2 21.14 -45.30 -19.80
N THR A 3 20.72 -44.50 -20.76
CA THR A 3 19.40 -44.34 -21.37
C THR A 3 18.99 -45.48 -22.32
N PRO A 4 17.72 -45.49 -22.78
CA PRO A 4 17.02 -46.62 -23.42
C PRO A 4 16.93 -46.51 -24.96
N THR A 5 16.34 -47.52 -25.60
CA THR A 5 16.05 -47.56 -27.05
C THR A 5 14.76 -48.37 -27.38
N PRO A 6 14.14 -48.17 -28.56
CA PRO A 6 12.72 -47.81 -28.68
C PRO A 6 11.93 -48.66 -29.71
N HIS A 7 10.67 -48.29 -30.00
CA HIS A 7 9.98 -48.27 -31.32
C HIS A 7 8.43 -48.28 -31.18
N PRO A 8 7.63 -47.95 -32.23
CA PRO A 8 7.73 -46.84 -33.18
C PRO A 8 6.38 -46.11 -33.43
N ARG A 9 6.47 -44.98 -34.14
CA ARG A 9 5.38 -44.13 -34.68
C ARG A 9 4.68 -44.75 -35.89
N THR A 10 3.39 -44.46 -36.08
CA THR A 10 2.76 -44.25 -37.41
C THR A 10 1.70 -43.14 -37.35
N ALA A 11 1.45 -42.51 -38.49
CA ALA A 11 0.94 -41.16 -38.65
C ALA A 11 -0.39 -41.06 -39.41
N SER A 12 -1.09 -39.96 -39.16
CA SER A 12 -1.99 -39.18 -40.04
C SER A 12 -3.33 -39.79 -40.49
N ARG A 13 -4.40 -38.99 -40.37
CA ARG A 13 -5.10 -38.38 -41.51
C ARG A 13 -6.20 -37.40 -41.07
N ARG A 14 -6.14 -36.18 -41.60
CA ARG A 14 -7.23 -35.19 -41.67
C ARG A 14 -8.29 -35.68 -42.66
N ARG A 15 -9.57 -35.39 -42.39
CA ARG A 15 -10.62 -35.22 -43.42
C ARG A 15 -11.58 -34.11 -43.01
N ALA A 16 -11.92 -33.30 -43.99
CA ALA A 16 -12.79 -32.13 -43.90
C ALA A 16 -14.05 -32.35 -44.76
N MET A 17 -15.11 -31.60 -44.38
CA MET A 17 -16.28 -31.14 -45.16
C MET A 17 -17.35 -32.18 -45.58
N PRO A 18 -18.61 -31.77 -45.89
CA PRO A 18 -19.09 -30.41 -46.20
C PRO A 18 -20.41 -29.94 -45.55
N THR A 19 -20.60 -28.63 -45.69
CA THR A 19 -21.84 -27.85 -45.58
C THR A 19 -22.82 -28.15 -46.72
N ALA A 20 -24.12 -28.12 -46.43
CA ALA A 20 -25.17 -27.97 -47.43
C ALA A 20 -26.31 -27.12 -46.83
N ALA A 21 -26.56 -25.98 -47.49
CA ALA A 21 -27.72 -25.13 -47.27
C ALA A 21 -28.85 -25.55 -48.21
N LEU A 22 -30.10 -25.54 -47.72
CA LEU A 22 -31.28 -25.52 -48.57
C LEU A 22 -32.39 -24.72 -47.89
N ALA A 23 -32.78 -23.64 -48.56
CA ALA A 23 -33.94 -22.82 -48.25
C ALA A 23 -35.20 -23.44 -48.85
N ALA A 24 -36.34 -23.34 -48.15
CA ALA A 24 -37.66 -23.37 -48.76
C ALA A 24 -38.66 -22.61 -47.88
N THR A 25 -39.24 -21.57 -48.48
CA THR A 25 -40.34 -20.75 -48.02
C THR A 25 -41.69 -21.46 -48.21
N ALA A 26 -42.60 -21.30 -47.25
CA ALA A 26 -44.05 -21.39 -47.50
C ALA A 26 -44.79 -20.57 -46.42
N ALA A 27 -45.52 -19.56 -46.90
CA ALA A 27 -46.40 -18.70 -46.13
C ALA A 27 -47.84 -19.21 -46.25
N THR A 28 -48.64 -19.11 -45.17
CA THR A 28 -50.08 -18.76 -45.20
C THR A 28 -50.65 -18.57 -43.77
N LEU A 29 -51.21 -17.37 -43.53
CA LEU A 29 -52.55 -17.05 -42.96
C LEU A 29 -53.01 -17.70 -41.63
N ALA A 30 -53.69 -17.06 -40.66
CA ALA A 30 -53.82 -15.71 -40.10
C ALA A 30 -54.71 -15.84 -38.83
N LEU A 31 -54.58 -14.88 -37.89
CA LEU A 31 -55.56 -14.40 -36.90
C LEU A 31 -55.87 -15.20 -35.60
N THR A 32 -55.20 -14.71 -34.53
CA THR A 32 -55.70 -14.25 -33.22
C THR A 32 -56.45 -15.19 -32.27
N LEU A 33 -55.87 -15.39 -31.07
CA LEU A 33 -56.46 -15.01 -29.77
C LEU A 33 -55.36 -15.04 -28.69
N GLY A 34 -55.34 -14.00 -27.84
CA GLY A 34 -54.25 -13.67 -26.93
C GLY A 34 -54.09 -14.61 -25.73
N GLY A 35 -52.85 -14.72 -25.29
CA GLY A 35 -52.43 -15.16 -23.97
C GLY A 35 -51.07 -14.52 -23.69
N LEU A 36 -51.02 -13.60 -22.73
CA LEU A 36 -49.77 -13.05 -22.22
C LEU A 36 -49.03 -14.16 -21.45
N SER A 37 -48.01 -14.75 -22.06
CA SER A 37 -47.01 -15.54 -21.34
C SER A 37 -45.98 -14.58 -20.73
N PRO A 38 -45.52 -14.82 -19.49
CA PRO A 38 -44.45 -14.02 -18.92
C PRO A 38 -43.18 -14.25 -19.74
N ALA A 39 -42.58 -13.16 -20.21
CA ALA A 39 -41.26 -13.24 -20.83
C ALA A 39 -40.30 -13.78 -19.77
N ALA A 40 -39.72 -14.95 -20.04
CA ALA A 40 -38.57 -15.43 -19.28
C ALA A 40 -37.48 -14.35 -19.39
N ALA A 41 -37.16 -13.71 -18.27
CA ALA A 41 -36.03 -12.81 -18.17
C ALA A 41 -34.79 -13.60 -18.58
N ALA A 42 -34.12 -13.13 -19.63
CA ALA A 42 -32.76 -13.56 -19.91
C ALA A 42 -31.90 -13.27 -18.67
N PRO A 43 -30.94 -14.14 -18.33
CA PRO A 43 -30.00 -13.86 -17.25
C PRO A 43 -29.32 -12.51 -17.51
N PRO A 44 -28.98 -11.74 -16.47
CA PRO A 44 -28.28 -10.48 -16.66
C PRO A 44 -26.99 -10.79 -17.41
N THR A 45 -26.92 -10.31 -18.65
CA THR A 45 -25.66 -10.24 -19.38
C THR A 45 -24.75 -9.37 -18.53
N ALA A 46 -23.61 -9.92 -18.12
CA ALA A 46 -22.54 -9.19 -17.49
C ALA A 46 -22.39 -7.83 -18.17
N SER A 47 -22.45 -6.76 -17.37
CA SER A 47 -22.18 -5.41 -17.84
C SER A 47 -20.92 -5.43 -18.72
N PRO A 48 -20.86 -4.67 -19.82
CA PRO A 48 -19.59 -4.46 -20.51
C PRO A 48 -18.60 -4.01 -19.44
N HIS A 49 -17.52 -4.75 -19.23
CA HIS A 49 -16.52 -4.43 -18.20
C HIS A 49 -16.20 -2.94 -18.33
N ALA A 50 -16.40 -2.21 -17.24
CA ALA A 50 -16.00 -0.81 -17.19
C ALA A 50 -14.50 -0.74 -17.55
N ALA A 51 -14.06 0.36 -18.14
CA ALA A 51 -12.64 0.52 -18.41
C ALA A 51 -11.85 0.33 -17.08
N PRO A 52 -10.73 -0.41 -17.07
CA PRO A 52 -10.01 -0.71 -15.83
C PRO A 52 -9.75 0.58 -15.05
N VAL A 53 -10.08 0.60 -13.77
CA VAL A 53 -9.88 1.79 -12.93
C VAL A 53 -8.56 1.65 -12.20
N ASP A 54 -7.83 2.75 -12.06
CA ASP A 54 -6.66 2.78 -11.19
C ASP A 54 -7.10 2.66 -9.74
N LEU A 55 -7.10 1.43 -9.22
CA LEU A 55 -7.50 1.13 -7.84
C LEU A 55 -6.69 1.91 -6.79
N GLY A 56 -5.46 2.33 -7.13
CA GLY A 56 -4.62 3.15 -6.25
C GLY A 56 -5.15 4.57 -6.05
N ARG A 57 -6.00 5.05 -6.96
CA ARG A 57 -6.61 6.39 -6.97
C ARG A 57 -8.09 6.38 -6.56
N GLU A 58 -8.69 5.21 -6.40
CA GLU A 58 -10.06 5.10 -5.88
C GLU A 58 -10.12 5.47 -4.40
N VAL A 59 -11.28 5.99 -4.00
CA VAL A 59 -11.56 6.48 -2.64
C VAL A 59 -12.84 5.84 -2.14
N LEU A 60 -13.01 5.79 -0.82
CA LEU A 60 -14.25 5.30 -0.22
C LEU A 60 -15.43 6.19 -0.67
N PRO A 61 -16.53 5.62 -1.20
CA PRO A 61 -17.70 6.39 -1.54
C PRO A 61 -18.31 7.10 -0.33
N ALA A 62 -18.87 8.29 -0.55
CA ALA A 62 -19.59 8.99 0.51
C ALA A 62 -20.81 8.16 0.96
N GLY A 63 -20.96 8.00 2.29
CA GLY A 63 -22.02 7.19 2.88
C GLY A 63 -21.69 5.71 3.05
N ASP A 64 -20.53 5.24 2.56
CA ASP A 64 -20.13 3.84 2.67
C ASP A 64 -19.60 3.50 4.07
N GLY A 65 -20.55 3.29 4.98
CA GLY A 65 -20.28 2.88 6.35
C GLY A 65 -19.66 3.96 7.22
N TRP A 66 -19.27 3.55 8.42
CA TRP A 66 -18.72 4.40 9.47
C TRP A 66 -17.44 5.13 9.08
N ALA A 67 -16.62 4.58 8.17
CA ALA A 67 -15.43 5.28 7.70
C ALA A 67 -15.74 6.56 6.92
N SER A 68 -16.98 6.74 6.46
CA SER A 68 -17.45 7.97 5.80
C SER A 68 -18.21 8.93 6.74
N TRP A 69 -18.40 8.55 8.01
CA TRP A 69 -19.36 9.19 8.90
C TRP A 69 -18.77 10.29 9.79
N SER A 70 -19.51 11.39 9.93
CA SER A 70 -19.23 12.46 10.89
C SER A 70 -20.47 12.76 11.73
N GLY A 71 -20.30 12.95 13.04
CA GLY A 71 -21.40 13.25 13.95
C GLY A 71 -21.02 13.14 15.43
N THR A 72 -22.00 12.86 16.29
CA THR A 72 -21.81 12.76 17.74
C THR A 72 -22.05 11.32 18.21
N THR A 73 -21.12 10.76 19.00
CA THR A 73 -21.23 9.40 19.55
C THR A 73 -22.41 9.28 20.51
N ARG A 74 -22.91 8.05 20.69
CA ARG A 74 -23.94 7.74 21.68
C ARG A 74 -23.50 6.54 22.53
N PRO A 75 -23.70 6.57 23.86
CA PRO A 75 -24.29 7.67 24.65
C PRO A 75 -23.29 8.78 25.03
N GLU A 76 -22.01 8.68 24.65
CA GLU A 76 -20.94 9.51 25.21
C GLU A 76 -21.00 10.99 24.78
N GLY A 77 -21.71 11.31 23.70
CA GLY A 77 -21.88 12.70 23.26
C GLY A 77 -20.61 13.33 22.67
N VAL A 78 -19.67 12.52 22.19
CA VAL A 78 -18.36 12.98 21.70
C VAL A 78 -18.45 13.30 20.20
N PRO A 79 -18.12 14.53 19.77
CA PRO A 79 -18.02 14.85 18.34
C PRO A 79 -16.89 14.09 17.67
N ARG A 80 -17.18 13.56 16.49
CA ARG A 80 -16.28 12.72 15.71
C ARG A 80 -16.46 13.08 14.24
N THR A 81 -15.34 13.19 13.53
CA THR A 81 -15.33 13.56 12.12
C THR A 81 -14.52 12.51 11.39
N ALA A 82 -15.14 11.82 10.43
CA ALA A 82 -14.39 11.06 9.45
C ALA A 82 -13.66 12.04 8.53
N GLU A 83 -12.36 11.83 8.37
CA GLU A 83 -11.69 12.39 7.21
C GLU A 83 -12.18 11.65 5.97
N PRO A 84 -12.31 12.32 4.81
CA PRO A 84 -12.55 11.61 3.57
C PRO A 84 -11.50 10.51 3.40
N VAL A 85 -11.94 9.26 3.27
CA VAL A 85 -11.01 8.13 3.09
C VAL A 85 -10.58 8.09 1.63
N THR A 86 -9.60 8.92 1.31
CA THR A 86 -8.94 9.01 0.01
C THR A 86 -7.65 8.20 -0.07
N GLY A 87 -7.16 7.69 1.06
CA GLY A 87 -5.86 7.04 1.16
C GLY A 87 -4.76 7.94 0.57
N GLY A 88 -4.02 7.37 -0.37
CA GLY A 88 -3.00 8.06 -1.16
C GLY A 88 -3.48 8.58 -2.51
N ALA A 89 -4.78 8.70 -2.78
CA ALA A 89 -5.29 9.06 -4.11
C ALA A 89 -4.70 10.37 -4.67
N ASP A 90 -4.27 11.30 -3.81
CA ASP A 90 -3.60 12.55 -4.19
C ASP A 90 -2.05 12.48 -4.16
N ALA A 91 -1.47 11.28 -4.11
CA ALA A 91 -0.02 11.09 -4.10
C ALA A 91 0.65 11.76 -5.30
N ALA A 92 1.67 12.57 -5.01
CA ALA A 92 2.52 13.17 -6.01
C ALA A 92 3.24 12.08 -6.84
N PRO A 93 3.66 12.35 -8.08
CA PRO A 93 4.33 11.34 -8.92
C PRO A 93 5.56 10.70 -8.25
N ALA A 94 6.31 11.45 -7.44
CA ALA A 94 7.44 10.94 -6.66
C ALA A 94 7.04 9.88 -5.61
N GLU A 95 5.80 9.93 -5.13
CA GLU A 95 5.23 9.17 -4.01
C GLU A 95 4.35 8.00 -4.46
N VAL A 96 4.46 7.61 -5.73
CA VAL A 96 3.84 6.40 -6.30
C VAL A 96 4.89 5.31 -6.44
N TYR A 97 4.61 4.14 -5.88
CA TYR A 97 5.53 3.00 -5.83
C TYR A 97 4.87 1.74 -6.37
N VAL A 98 5.68 0.88 -6.98
CA VAL A 98 5.31 -0.49 -7.31
C VAL A 98 6.36 -1.38 -6.66
N VAL A 99 5.90 -2.37 -5.90
CA VAL A 99 6.76 -3.19 -5.04
C VAL A 99 6.49 -4.67 -5.28
N SER A 100 7.56 -5.46 -5.29
CA SER A 100 7.50 -6.91 -5.50
C SER A 100 8.32 -7.70 -4.47
N ASP A 101 8.93 -7.01 -3.50
CA ASP A 101 9.69 -7.63 -2.42
C ASP A 101 9.53 -6.84 -1.10
N TRP A 102 9.96 -7.46 -0.01
CA TRP A 102 9.78 -6.90 1.33
C TRP A 102 10.57 -5.61 1.57
N PRO A 103 11.87 -5.50 1.20
CA PRO A 103 12.59 -4.23 1.28
C PRO A 103 11.90 -3.08 0.53
N GLN A 104 11.43 -3.32 -0.70
CA GLN A 104 10.74 -2.32 -1.49
C GLN A 104 9.44 -1.84 -0.82
N LEU A 105 8.63 -2.77 -0.29
CA LEU A 105 7.41 -2.43 0.45
C LEU A 105 7.72 -1.54 1.66
N ARG A 106 8.75 -1.90 2.44
CA ARG A 106 9.15 -1.13 3.63
C ARG A 106 9.63 0.27 3.26
N ASP A 107 10.44 0.38 2.23
CA ASP A 107 10.98 1.66 1.76
C ASP A 107 9.89 2.57 1.19
N ALA A 108 8.95 2.00 0.42
CA ALA A 108 7.79 2.72 -0.10
C ALA A 108 6.89 3.24 1.04
N LEU A 109 6.56 2.39 2.01
CA LEU A 109 5.75 2.79 3.17
C LEU A 109 6.48 3.78 4.08
N ALA A 110 7.81 3.75 4.15
CA ALA A 110 8.61 4.75 4.85
C ALA A 110 8.77 6.07 4.05
N GLY A 111 8.62 6.03 2.73
CA GLY A 111 8.87 7.15 1.82
C GLY A 111 10.36 7.39 1.55
N ARG A 112 11.24 6.44 1.87
CA ARG A 112 12.68 6.55 1.62
C ARG A 112 13.38 5.18 1.63
N PRO A 113 14.48 5.02 0.88
CA PRO A 113 15.32 3.82 0.96
C PRO A 113 15.89 3.58 2.36
N GLY A 114 15.88 2.32 2.81
CA GLY A 114 16.35 1.91 4.14
C GLY A 114 15.48 2.39 5.30
N GLY A 115 14.20 2.67 5.04
CA GLY A 115 13.27 3.21 6.03
C GLY A 115 12.90 2.21 7.14
N SER A 116 12.69 2.72 8.34
CA SER A 116 12.21 1.92 9.48
C SER A 116 10.68 1.84 9.52
N GLN A 117 10.15 0.89 10.29
CA GLN A 117 8.70 0.81 10.56
C GLN A 117 8.16 2.10 11.21
N ASN A 118 8.99 2.79 12.01
CA ASN A 118 8.59 4.06 12.64
C ASN A 118 8.59 5.22 11.64
N ASP A 119 9.48 5.21 10.63
CA ASP A 119 9.42 6.18 9.55
C ASP A 119 8.09 6.06 8.81
N ALA A 120 7.65 4.82 8.53
CA ALA A 120 6.35 4.58 7.91
C ALA A 120 5.18 5.05 8.78
N ARG A 121 5.18 4.69 10.08
CA ARG A 121 4.11 5.03 11.04
C ARG A 121 3.81 6.52 11.08
N TYR A 122 4.84 7.37 11.11
CA TYR A 122 4.68 8.81 11.30
C TYR A 122 4.77 9.62 10.01
N ASN A 123 5.00 8.98 8.86
CA ASN A 123 5.01 9.68 7.59
C ASN A 123 3.56 9.94 7.13
N GLN A 124 3.26 11.21 6.88
CA GLN A 124 1.94 11.71 6.50
C GLN A 124 1.84 12.05 5.00
N THR A 125 2.93 11.94 4.24
CA THR A 125 2.94 12.22 2.81
C THR A 125 1.99 11.25 2.10
N PRO A 126 1.04 11.75 1.29
CA PRO A 126 0.13 10.90 0.53
C PRO A 126 0.90 9.97 -0.41
N ARG A 127 0.63 8.66 -0.34
CA ARG A 127 1.37 7.63 -1.07
C ARG A 127 0.50 6.51 -1.61
N ILE A 128 0.81 6.08 -2.83
CA ILE A 128 0.23 4.88 -3.43
C ILE A 128 1.31 3.82 -3.53
N VAL A 129 1.02 2.63 -3.01
CA VAL A 129 1.91 1.47 -3.06
C VAL A 129 1.17 0.32 -3.74
N TYR A 130 1.52 0.06 -4.99
CA TYR A 130 1.05 -1.10 -5.74
C TYR A 130 1.89 -2.33 -5.40
N VAL A 131 1.26 -3.43 -5.02
CA VAL A 131 1.91 -4.71 -4.76
C VAL A 131 1.68 -5.64 -5.96
N THR A 132 2.76 -6.22 -6.47
CA THR A 132 2.72 -7.21 -7.56
C THR A 132 3.31 -8.52 -7.10
N GLY A 133 2.66 -9.65 -7.43
CA GLY A 133 3.12 -10.98 -7.04
C GLY A 133 3.16 -11.18 -5.52
N THR A 134 4.04 -12.09 -5.07
CA THR A 134 4.16 -12.46 -3.65
C THR A 134 5.30 -11.72 -2.97
N ILE A 135 5.01 -11.07 -1.85
CA ILE A 135 5.99 -10.51 -0.91
C ILE A 135 6.04 -11.40 0.33
N ASP A 136 7.25 -11.91 0.64
CA ASP A 136 7.53 -12.73 1.84
C ASP A 136 8.66 -12.08 2.66
N PRO A 137 8.41 -11.59 3.90
CA PRO A 137 9.45 -11.01 4.75
C PRO A 137 10.45 -12.04 5.27
N TRP A 138 10.18 -13.34 5.10
CA TRP A 138 11.07 -14.43 5.46
C TRP A 138 12.07 -14.73 4.34
N GLU A 139 11.88 -14.22 3.13
CA GLU A 139 12.84 -14.39 2.04
C GLU A 139 14.08 -13.52 2.27
N ARG A 140 15.26 -14.14 2.16
CA ARG A 140 16.56 -13.46 2.23
C ARG A 140 16.99 -13.01 0.84
N ALA A 141 17.93 -12.07 0.80
CA ALA A 141 18.50 -11.56 -0.45
C ALA A 141 19.18 -12.62 -1.34
N ASP A 142 19.53 -13.79 -0.78
CA ASP A 142 20.08 -14.94 -1.53
C ASP A 142 19.02 -15.93 -2.05
N GLY A 143 17.73 -15.61 -1.85
CA GLY A 143 16.59 -16.45 -2.24
C GLY A 143 16.28 -17.59 -1.27
N THR A 144 17.00 -17.71 -0.15
CA THR A 144 16.65 -18.67 0.90
C THR A 144 15.59 -18.11 1.84
N ARG A 145 14.77 -18.96 2.43
CA ARG A 145 13.77 -18.55 3.44
C ARG A 145 14.32 -18.70 4.85
N MET A 146 14.09 -17.71 5.69
CA MET A 146 14.38 -17.73 7.12
C MET A 146 13.44 -18.70 7.85
N THR A 147 13.97 -19.35 8.88
CA THR A 147 13.23 -20.28 9.74
C THR A 147 13.07 -19.73 11.15
N CYS A 148 12.16 -20.31 11.93
CA CYS A 148 12.03 -20.00 13.35
C CYS A 148 13.34 -20.27 14.12
N ASP A 149 14.04 -21.36 13.79
CA ASP A 149 15.32 -21.72 14.41
C ASP A 149 16.43 -20.72 14.09
N ASP A 150 16.44 -20.14 12.88
CA ASP A 150 17.39 -19.07 12.55
C ASP A 150 17.22 -17.86 13.48
N ILE A 151 15.97 -17.47 13.77
CA ILE A 151 15.68 -16.37 14.69
C ILE A 151 16.05 -16.77 16.12
N ALA A 152 15.59 -17.94 16.58
CA ALA A 152 15.85 -18.44 17.92
C ALA A 152 17.35 -18.53 18.23
N GLY A 153 18.14 -19.01 17.26
CA GLY A 153 19.58 -19.13 17.35
C GLY A 153 20.34 -17.80 17.50
N THR A 154 19.72 -16.66 17.20
CA THR A 154 20.33 -15.33 17.43
C THR A 154 20.19 -14.84 18.88
N VAL A 155 19.32 -15.47 19.68
CA VAL A 155 19.01 -15.06 21.04
C VAL A 155 19.68 -16.00 22.04
N THR A 156 20.29 -15.44 23.08
CA THR A 156 20.97 -16.21 24.14
C THR A 156 20.15 -16.17 25.42
N VAL A 157 19.92 -17.33 26.03
CA VAL A 157 19.30 -17.44 27.35
C VAL A 157 20.31 -17.01 28.42
N ALA A 158 19.94 -16.10 29.32
CA ALA A 158 20.86 -15.64 30.36
C ALA A 158 21.34 -16.81 31.26
N GLY A 159 22.65 -17.02 31.31
CA GLY A 159 23.26 -18.15 32.04
C GLY A 159 23.26 -19.49 31.29
N GLY A 160 22.86 -19.50 30.01
CA GLY A 160 22.76 -20.70 29.17
C GLY A 160 23.29 -20.50 27.74
N GLY A 161 22.79 -21.34 26.83
CA GLY A 161 23.11 -21.31 25.40
C GLY A 161 22.11 -20.50 24.57
N ALA A 162 22.08 -20.77 23.26
CA ALA A 162 21.08 -20.22 22.36
C ALA A 162 19.66 -20.63 22.77
N PHE A 163 18.68 -19.77 22.51
CA PHE A 163 17.27 -20.06 22.75
C PHE A 163 16.75 -21.11 21.76
N ALA A 164 15.91 -22.02 22.25
CA ALA A 164 15.15 -22.96 21.43
C ALA A 164 13.74 -23.09 21.99
N MET A 165 12.73 -23.07 21.11
CA MET A 165 11.34 -23.21 21.54
C MET A 165 11.06 -24.60 22.16
N ALA A 166 11.79 -25.63 21.73
CA ALA A 166 11.70 -26.96 22.34
C ALA A 166 12.15 -26.96 23.82
N ASP A 167 13.21 -26.23 24.17
CA ASP A 167 13.68 -26.10 25.56
C ASP A 167 12.67 -25.33 26.41
N TYR A 168 12.05 -24.30 25.83
CA TYR A 168 10.94 -23.57 26.44
C TYR A 168 9.77 -24.49 26.77
N ILE A 169 9.34 -25.29 25.80
CA ILE A 169 8.25 -26.25 25.96
C ILE A 169 8.61 -27.35 26.98
N ALA A 170 9.87 -27.78 27.04
CA ALA A 170 10.29 -28.78 28.03
C ALA A 170 10.28 -28.23 29.47
N ALA A 171 10.49 -26.92 29.64
CA ALA A 171 10.69 -26.30 30.96
C ALA A 171 9.40 -26.04 31.74
N PHE A 172 8.32 -25.57 31.09
CA PHE A 172 7.13 -25.07 31.81
C PHE A 172 6.00 -26.11 31.91
N GLY A 173 5.65 -26.85 30.86
CA GLY A 173 4.52 -27.80 30.95
C GLY A 173 3.15 -27.10 31.10
N PRO A 174 2.02 -27.86 31.07
CA PRO A 174 0.66 -27.30 31.00
C PRO A 174 0.25 -26.44 32.21
N GLY A 175 0.80 -26.67 33.40
CA GLY A 175 0.29 -26.05 34.63
C GLY A 175 1.12 -24.87 35.14
N ILE A 176 2.12 -24.41 34.37
CA ILE A 176 3.12 -23.46 34.86
C ILE A 176 3.14 -22.25 33.92
N ASP A 177 2.93 -21.06 34.50
CA ASP A 177 3.16 -19.82 33.77
C ASP A 177 4.66 -19.61 33.52
N PRO A 178 5.06 -19.40 32.27
CA PRO A 178 6.44 -19.15 31.91
C PRO A 178 7.02 -17.91 32.59
N SER A 179 8.23 -18.03 33.12
CA SER A 179 8.95 -16.93 33.75
C SER A 179 10.47 -17.13 33.75
N GLY A 180 11.21 -16.09 34.16
CA GLY A 180 12.66 -16.16 34.28
C GLY A 180 13.42 -16.06 32.94
N PRO A 181 14.70 -16.48 32.91
CA PRO A 181 15.57 -16.27 31.75
C PRO A 181 15.06 -16.83 30.42
N LEU A 182 14.35 -17.96 30.46
CA LEU A 182 13.87 -18.65 29.25
C LEU A 182 12.66 -17.94 28.63
N GLU A 183 11.74 -17.43 29.45
CA GLU A 183 10.65 -16.56 28.98
C GLU A 183 11.19 -15.21 28.48
N ALA A 184 12.18 -14.62 29.16
CA ALA A 184 12.83 -13.41 28.66
C ALA A 184 13.48 -13.62 27.28
N ALA A 185 14.07 -14.79 27.05
CA ALA A 185 14.64 -15.14 25.74
C ALA A 185 13.56 -15.37 24.67
N ARG A 186 12.43 -16.00 24.99
CA ARG A 186 11.27 -16.10 24.08
C ARG A 186 10.76 -14.71 23.67
N VAL A 187 10.62 -13.80 24.64
CA VAL A 187 10.19 -12.41 24.39
C VAL A 187 11.17 -11.69 23.44
N GLU A 188 12.49 -11.85 23.63
CA GLU A 188 13.47 -11.26 22.69
C GLU A 188 13.40 -11.92 21.31
N ALA A 189 13.22 -13.24 21.22
CA ALA A 189 13.06 -13.94 19.93
C ALA A 189 11.83 -13.44 19.17
N ALA A 190 10.70 -13.28 19.86
CA ALA A 190 9.50 -12.64 19.31
C ALA A 190 9.78 -11.20 18.86
N ALA A 191 10.57 -10.42 19.64
CA ALA A 191 10.96 -9.07 19.24
C ALA A 191 11.88 -9.04 18.01
N VAL A 192 12.77 -10.03 17.84
CA VAL A 192 13.58 -10.18 16.62
C VAL A 192 12.67 -10.44 15.42
N GLN A 193 11.73 -11.38 15.53
CA GLN A 193 10.74 -11.66 14.48
C GLN A 193 9.93 -10.41 14.13
N ALA A 194 9.36 -9.71 15.13
CA ALA A 194 8.58 -8.50 14.90
C ALA A 194 9.36 -7.42 14.14
N ARG A 195 10.67 -7.26 14.39
CA ARG A 195 11.51 -6.32 13.62
C ARG A 195 11.63 -6.72 12.14
N ALA A 196 11.58 -8.01 11.84
CA ALA A 196 11.68 -8.56 10.49
C ALA A 196 10.34 -8.51 9.75
N THR A 197 9.24 -8.96 10.38
CA THR A 197 7.97 -9.28 9.69
C THR A 197 6.83 -8.29 9.94
N LEU A 198 6.92 -7.41 10.95
CA LEU A 198 5.92 -6.37 11.16
C LEU A 198 6.23 -5.15 10.29
N GLN A 199 5.20 -4.53 9.71
CA GLN A 199 5.35 -3.26 9.01
C GLN A 199 4.15 -2.34 9.25
N HIS A 200 4.45 -1.08 9.58
CA HIS A 200 3.42 -0.07 9.74
C HIS A 200 2.95 0.50 8.39
N ILE A 201 1.66 0.81 8.32
CA ILE A 201 1.07 1.64 7.27
C ILE A 201 0.73 2.99 7.91
N GLY A 202 1.34 4.06 7.38
CA GLY A 202 1.19 5.43 7.86
C GLY A 202 -0.11 6.09 7.40
N SER A 203 -0.23 7.39 7.64
CA SER A 203 -1.42 8.16 7.21
C SER A 203 -1.38 8.48 5.72
N ASN A 204 -2.55 8.66 5.10
CA ASN A 204 -2.71 9.02 3.69
C ASN A 204 -2.08 7.99 2.73
N VAL A 205 -2.29 6.70 3.00
CA VAL A 205 -1.71 5.61 2.20
C VAL A 205 -2.81 4.79 1.54
N THR A 206 -2.64 4.51 0.25
CA THR A 206 -3.34 3.42 -0.44
C THR A 206 -2.34 2.29 -0.69
N LEU A 207 -2.53 1.16 -0.01
CA LEU A 207 -1.81 -0.09 -0.26
C LEU A 207 -2.74 -1.02 -1.05
N VAL A 208 -2.36 -1.34 -2.28
CA VAL A 208 -3.27 -2.03 -3.21
C VAL A 208 -2.57 -3.12 -4.01
N GLY A 209 -3.19 -4.29 -4.14
CA GLY A 209 -2.70 -5.36 -4.99
C GLY A 209 -3.06 -5.17 -6.45
N VAL A 210 -2.18 -5.62 -7.34
CA VAL A 210 -2.37 -5.58 -8.80
C VAL A 210 -2.47 -7.00 -9.34
N GLY A 211 -3.39 -7.20 -10.28
CA GLY A 211 -3.77 -8.51 -10.78
C GLY A 211 -4.64 -9.29 -9.78
N ASP A 212 -4.60 -10.61 -9.93
CA ASP A 212 -5.29 -11.60 -9.11
C ASP A 212 -4.32 -12.41 -8.23
N ASP A 213 -3.03 -12.08 -8.26
CA ASP A 213 -1.95 -12.84 -7.61
C ASP A 213 -1.11 -12.01 -6.64
N ALA A 214 -1.54 -10.79 -6.29
CA ALA A 214 -0.86 -9.95 -5.30
C ALA A 214 -1.06 -10.49 -3.88
N ARG A 215 0.05 -10.89 -3.24
CA ARG A 215 0.07 -11.52 -1.91
C ARG A 215 1.12 -10.90 -0.99
N ILE A 216 0.79 -10.81 0.29
CA ILE A 216 1.76 -10.60 1.36
C ILE A 216 1.62 -11.78 2.32
N VAL A 217 2.66 -12.61 2.42
CA VAL A 217 2.62 -13.88 3.16
C VAL A 217 3.61 -13.81 4.32
N GLY A 218 3.22 -14.17 5.54
CA GLY A 218 4.15 -14.20 6.69
C GLY A 218 4.40 -12.85 7.38
N ALA A 219 3.71 -11.78 6.97
CA ALA A 219 3.87 -10.44 7.53
C ALA A 219 2.69 -10.04 8.41
N SER A 220 2.96 -9.16 9.38
CA SER A 220 1.92 -8.47 10.15
C SER A 220 1.88 -7.00 9.75
N LEU A 221 0.79 -6.57 9.13
CA LEU A 221 0.60 -5.17 8.76
C LEU A 221 -0.13 -4.43 9.89
N ARG A 222 0.26 -3.18 10.14
CA ARG A 222 -0.30 -2.43 11.26
C ARG A 222 -0.54 -0.96 10.96
N ILE A 223 -1.80 -0.57 10.90
CA ILE A 223 -2.24 0.82 10.81
C ILE A 223 -2.27 1.37 12.23
N ARG A 224 -1.28 2.20 12.60
CA ARG A 224 -1.12 2.69 13.98
C ARG A 224 -0.85 4.18 14.03
N ASP A 225 -1.58 4.90 14.87
CA ASP A 225 -1.54 6.36 14.99
C ASP A 225 -1.66 7.05 13.62
N ALA A 226 -2.53 6.49 12.78
CA ALA A 226 -2.71 6.90 11.40
C ALA A 226 -4.16 7.29 11.12
N HIS A 227 -4.36 7.97 10.01
CA HIS A 227 -5.68 8.26 9.47
C HIS A 227 -5.66 8.16 7.96
N ASN A 228 -6.84 8.03 7.36
CA ASN A 228 -7.01 8.06 5.91
C ASN A 228 -6.18 6.97 5.21
N VAL A 229 -6.54 5.71 5.45
CA VAL A 229 -5.81 4.54 4.94
C VAL A 229 -6.73 3.60 4.18
N ILE A 230 -6.26 3.14 3.02
CA ILE A 230 -6.94 2.19 2.16
C ILE A 230 -6.05 0.95 1.99
N VAL A 231 -6.59 -0.24 2.26
CA VAL A 231 -5.94 -1.54 2.00
C VAL A 231 -6.86 -2.37 1.11
N ARG A 232 -6.44 -2.67 -0.13
CA ARG A 232 -7.33 -3.27 -1.13
C ARG A 232 -6.71 -4.31 -2.05
N ASN A 233 -7.53 -5.24 -2.53
CA ASN A 233 -7.16 -6.22 -3.55
C ASN A 233 -5.90 -7.06 -3.21
N LEU A 234 -5.70 -7.39 -1.94
CA LEU A 234 -4.53 -8.16 -1.47
C LEU A 234 -4.94 -9.48 -0.84
N THR A 235 -4.18 -10.54 -1.12
CA THR A 235 -4.19 -11.71 -0.23
C THR A 235 -3.18 -11.50 0.89
N LEU A 236 -3.65 -11.34 2.12
CA LEU A 236 -2.83 -11.24 3.33
C LEU A 236 -2.87 -12.59 4.03
N SER A 237 -1.75 -13.30 4.05
CA SER A 237 -1.72 -14.72 4.37
C SER A 237 -0.73 -15.03 5.48
N ASP A 238 -1.13 -15.91 6.40
CA ASP A 238 -0.25 -16.65 7.31
C ASP A 238 0.65 -15.75 8.17
N ALA A 239 0.06 -14.81 8.92
CA ALA A 239 0.80 -14.00 9.89
C ALA A 239 1.16 -14.84 11.13
N TYR A 240 2.08 -15.79 10.97
CA TYR A 240 2.42 -16.76 12.01
C TYR A 240 3.51 -16.26 12.98
N ASP A 241 3.40 -16.67 14.23
CA ASP A 241 4.35 -16.46 15.31
C ASP A 241 5.18 -17.72 15.56
N CYS A 242 6.50 -17.61 15.47
CA CYS A 242 7.40 -18.71 15.82
C CYS A 242 7.46 -18.96 17.34
N PHE A 243 7.06 -17.98 18.14
CA PHE A 243 7.32 -17.94 19.57
C PHE A 243 6.06 -17.59 20.37
N PRO A 244 4.91 -18.26 20.14
CA PRO A 244 3.70 -18.01 20.90
C PRO A 244 3.94 -18.19 22.40
N GLN A 245 3.26 -17.39 23.22
CA GLN A 245 3.37 -17.44 24.66
C GLN A 245 2.43 -18.50 25.23
N TRP A 246 2.92 -19.36 26.13
CA TRP A 246 2.03 -20.19 26.96
C TRP A 246 1.49 -19.37 28.13
N ASP A 247 0.17 -19.37 28.33
CA ASP A 247 -0.49 -18.83 29.52
C ASP A 247 -1.30 -19.96 30.16
N ALA A 248 -0.88 -20.43 31.35
CA ALA A 248 -1.53 -21.55 32.04
C ALA A 248 -2.88 -21.15 32.66
N ASN A 249 -3.13 -19.84 32.84
CA ASN A 249 -4.36 -19.32 33.42
C ASN A 249 -5.42 -18.96 32.39
N ASP A 250 -5.07 -18.89 31.11
CA ASP A 250 -6.01 -18.61 30.04
C ASP A 250 -6.90 -19.84 29.75
N ALA A 251 -8.13 -19.83 30.30
CA ALA A 251 -9.16 -20.85 30.08
C ALA A 251 -8.67 -22.31 30.26
N GLY A 252 -7.79 -22.54 31.25
CA GLY A 252 -7.17 -23.84 31.49
C GLY A 252 -5.98 -24.13 30.58
N GLY A 253 -5.24 -23.09 30.21
CA GLY A 253 -4.04 -23.13 29.38
C GLY A 253 -4.32 -22.85 27.91
N ASN A 254 -3.67 -21.84 27.33
CA ASN A 254 -3.67 -21.56 25.88
C ASN A 254 -2.32 -21.02 25.40
N TRP A 255 -2.04 -21.22 24.12
CA TRP A 255 -0.96 -20.54 23.41
C TRP A 255 -1.51 -19.26 22.78
N ASN A 256 -0.77 -18.15 22.90
CA ASN A 256 -1.18 -16.84 22.40
C ASN A 256 -0.07 -16.23 21.55
N SER A 257 -0.38 -15.97 20.28
CA SER A 257 0.47 -15.28 19.31
C SER A 257 0.25 -13.77 19.32
N ALA A 258 1.16 -13.03 18.66
CA ALA A 258 1.14 -11.57 18.66
C ALA A 258 0.82 -10.90 17.30
N TYR A 259 0.61 -11.70 16.25
CA TYR A 259 0.57 -11.20 14.88
C TYR A 259 -0.79 -11.41 14.24
N ASP A 260 -1.39 -10.30 13.83
CA ASP A 260 -2.53 -10.29 12.93
C ASP A 260 -2.05 -10.07 11.50
N ASN A 261 -2.81 -10.52 10.51
CA ASN A 261 -2.55 -10.11 9.12
C ASN A 261 -2.65 -8.58 8.97
N LEU A 262 -3.66 -7.97 9.60
CA LEU A 262 -3.84 -6.52 9.64
C LEU A 262 -4.39 -6.05 10.99
N SER A 263 -3.64 -5.26 11.76
CA SER A 263 -4.18 -4.57 12.95
C SER A 263 -4.49 -3.10 12.67
N VAL A 264 -5.63 -2.61 13.15
CA VAL A 264 -5.96 -1.17 13.25
C VAL A 264 -5.90 -0.75 14.71
N TRP A 265 -4.97 0.15 15.02
CA TRP A 265 -4.67 0.62 16.38
C TRP A 265 -4.68 2.15 16.40
N THR A 266 -5.46 2.79 17.29
CA THR A 266 -5.38 4.25 17.53
C THR A 266 -5.49 5.07 16.25
N SER A 267 -6.26 4.55 15.28
CA SER A 267 -6.33 5.06 13.91
C SER A 267 -7.78 5.26 13.49
N THR A 268 -8.00 6.16 12.54
CA THR A 268 -9.35 6.51 12.11
C THR A 268 -9.49 6.64 10.60
N SER A 269 -10.71 6.47 10.07
CA SER A 269 -11.01 6.67 8.64
C SER A 269 -10.20 5.67 7.79
N VAL A 270 -10.54 4.38 7.95
CA VAL A 270 -9.84 3.25 7.32
C VAL A 270 -10.81 2.43 6.48
N TRP A 271 -10.40 2.10 5.26
CA TRP A 271 -11.15 1.23 4.35
C TRP A 271 -10.35 -0.03 4.00
N ILE A 272 -10.93 -1.19 4.32
CA ILE A 272 -10.36 -2.52 4.08
C ILE A 272 -11.30 -3.21 3.10
N ASP A 273 -10.91 -3.31 1.84
CA ASP A 273 -11.84 -3.71 0.77
C ASP A 273 -11.28 -4.71 -0.24
N HIS A 274 -12.07 -5.73 -0.59
CA HIS A 274 -11.67 -6.75 -1.55
C HIS A 274 -10.32 -7.43 -1.21
N ASN A 275 -10.06 -7.70 0.06
CA ASN A 275 -8.88 -8.48 0.46
C ASN A 275 -9.26 -9.93 0.75
N THR A 276 -8.31 -10.84 0.60
CA THR A 276 -8.43 -12.23 1.07
C THR A 276 -7.52 -12.43 2.28
N PHE A 277 -8.02 -13.08 3.33
CA PHE A 277 -7.28 -13.44 4.54
C PHE A 277 -7.32 -14.96 4.74
N ASP A 278 -6.15 -15.58 4.92
CA ASP A 278 -6.02 -17.02 5.17
C ASP A 278 -4.78 -17.34 6.04
N ASP A 279 -4.74 -18.54 6.61
CA ASP A 279 -3.60 -19.06 7.40
C ASP A 279 -2.54 -19.77 6.54
N GLY A 280 -2.65 -19.67 5.21
CA GLY A 280 -1.67 -20.19 4.24
C GLY A 280 -1.20 -21.61 4.53
N ALA A 281 0.08 -21.74 4.90
CA ALA A 281 0.73 -23.04 5.11
C ALA A 281 0.41 -23.67 6.48
N HIS A 282 -0.23 -22.93 7.39
CA HIS A 282 -0.44 -23.33 8.78
C HIS A 282 -1.93 -23.26 9.19
N PRO A 283 -2.88 -23.84 8.43
CA PRO A 283 -4.31 -23.75 8.78
C PRO A 283 -4.59 -24.34 10.18
N PRO A 284 -5.63 -23.90 10.91
CA PRO A 284 -5.81 -24.17 12.34
C PRO A 284 -5.78 -25.65 12.74
N LEU A 285 -6.34 -26.53 11.91
CA LEU A 285 -6.40 -27.97 12.18
C LEU A 285 -5.11 -28.73 11.81
N SER A 286 -4.14 -28.04 11.20
CA SER A 286 -2.80 -28.59 10.94
C SER A 286 -1.82 -28.37 12.09
N LEU A 287 -2.16 -27.48 13.02
CA LEU A 287 -1.28 -27.09 14.11
C LEU A 287 -1.02 -28.27 15.06
N GLU A 288 0.24 -28.40 15.48
CA GLU A 288 0.62 -29.39 16.48
C GLU A 288 -0.09 -29.11 17.81
N ARG A 289 -0.29 -30.16 18.61
CA ARG A 289 -0.81 -30.01 19.97
C ARG A 289 0.32 -30.04 20.98
N VAL A 290 0.51 -28.94 21.69
CA VAL A 290 1.44 -28.83 22.81
C VAL A 290 0.63 -28.59 24.08
N TYR A 291 0.89 -29.40 25.11
CA TYR A 291 0.13 -29.37 26.37
C TYR A 291 -1.38 -29.66 26.23
N GLY A 292 -1.75 -30.39 25.18
CA GLY A 292 -3.15 -30.73 24.88
C GLY A 292 -3.93 -29.63 24.17
N ARG A 293 -3.30 -28.48 23.90
CA ARG A 293 -3.86 -27.34 23.18
C ARG A 293 -3.20 -27.19 21.80
N PRO A 294 -3.87 -26.63 20.80
CA PRO A 294 -3.21 -26.17 19.58
C PRO A 294 -2.04 -25.27 19.96
N PHE A 295 -0.87 -25.51 19.37
CA PHE A 295 0.25 -24.59 19.41
C PHE A 295 -0.11 -23.43 18.48
N GLU A 296 -0.98 -22.56 18.98
CA GLU A 296 -1.61 -21.48 18.23
C GLU A 296 -0.53 -20.50 17.76
N VAL A 297 -0.23 -20.53 16.46
CA VAL A 297 0.77 -19.65 15.85
C VAL A 297 0.14 -18.39 15.26
N HIS A 298 -1.18 -18.30 15.13
CA HIS A 298 -1.86 -17.10 14.63
C HIS A 298 -2.61 -16.34 15.73
N ASP A 299 -2.81 -15.04 15.53
CA ASP A 299 -3.75 -14.27 16.36
C ASP A 299 -5.01 -13.87 15.59
N GLY A 300 -5.11 -12.62 15.14
CA GLY A 300 -6.23 -12.10 14.36
C GLY A 300 -6.04 -12.15 12.84
N PHE A 301 -7.13 -12.07 12.09
CA PHE A 301 -7.04 -11.58 10.71
C PHE A 301 -7.05 -10.05 10.68
N VAL A 302 -8.13 -9.45 11.17
CA VAL A 302 -8.32 -8.00 11.19
C VAL A 302 -8.75 -7.56 12.57
N ASP A 303 -7.81 -7.09 13.38
CA ASP A 303 -8.10 -6.65 14.74
C ASP A 303 -8.21 -5.13 14.82
N ILE A 304 -9.36 -4.63 15.28
CA ILE A 304 -9.67 -3.20 15.42
C ILE A 304 -9.70 -2.85 16.89
N THR A 305 -8.58 -2.34 17.39
CA THR A 305 -8.38 -2.21 18.83
C THR A 305 -7.88 -0.83 19.24
N HIS A 306 -7.81 -0.65 20.55
CA HIS A 306 -7.13 0.46 21.15
C HIS A 306 -7.67 1.87 20.83
N GLY A 307 -8.97 2.02 20.61
CA GLY A 307 -9.60 3.28 20.21
C GLY A 307 -9.53 3.56 18.72
N ALA A 308 -9.22 2.55 17.91
CA ALA A 308 -9.50 2.63 16.48
C ALA A 308 -10.99 2.91 16.24
N ASP A 309 -11.30 3.65 15.19
CA ASP A 309 -12.64 4.20 15.00
C ASP A 309 -12.89 4.54 13.54
N LEU A 310 -14.16 4.59 13.10
CA LEU A 310 -14.52 4.95 11.73
C LEU A 310 -13.85 4.03 10.70
N VAL A 311 -14.15 2.73 10.77
CA VAL A 311 -13.62 1.69 9.87
C VAL A 311 -14.74 1.08 9.03
N THR A 312 -14.48 0.85 7.74
CA THR A 312 -15.36 0.09 6.85
C THR A 312 -14.57 -1.10 6.29
N MET A 313 -15.11 -2.30 6.49
CA MET A 313 -14.64 -3.56 5.93
C MET A 313 -15.68 -4.05 4.92
N SER A 314 -15.33 -4.05 3.64
CA SER A 314 -16.25 -4.38 2.55
C SER A 314 -15.69 -5.44 1.62
N TRP A 315 -16.51 -6.38 1.16
CA TRP A 315 -16.12 -7.32 0.11
C TRP A 315 -14.85 -8.14 0.41
N ASN A 316 -14.46 -8.32 1.66
CA ASN A 316 -13.30 -9.15 2.00
C ASN A 316 -13.70 -10.63 2.05
N TRP A 317 -12.77 -11.53 1.76
CA TRP A 317 -12.92 -12.96 1.99
C TRP A 317 -11.98 -13.44 3.10
N LEU A 318 -12.55 -13.80 4.24
CA LEU A 318 -11.82 -14.30 5.40
C LEU A 318 -12.08 -15.80 5.53
N GLN A 319 -11.04 -16.63 5.53
CA GLN A 319 -11.23 -18.08 5.48
C GLN A 319 -10.26 -18.90 6.33
N ASN A 320 -10.77 -20.03 6.84
CA ASN A 320 -10.01 -21.11 7.47
C ASN A 320 -9.11 -20.65 8.63
N HIS A 321 -9.71 -19.97 9.62
CA HIS A 321 -8.97 -19.35 10.72
C HIS A 321 -9.79 -19.33 12.02
N ASP A 322 -9.13 -19.40 13.17
CA ASP A 322 -9.81 -19.42 14.46
C ASP A 322 -10.35 -18.03 14.83
N LYS A 323 -9.50 -17.07 15.20
CA LYS A 323 -9.90 -15.80 15.82
C LYS A 323 -9.88 -14.64 14.81
N THR A 324 -10.95 -14.41 14.06
CA THR A 324 -10.85 -13.50 12.90
C THR A 324 -10.79 -11.99 13.19
N ASP A 325 -11.77 -11.42 13.88
CA ASP A 325 -11.92 -9.96 14.02
C ASP A 325 -12.36 -9.56 15.44
N LEU A 326 -11.37 -9.11 16.23
CA LEU A 326 -11.59 -8.54 17.54
C LEU A 326 -11.73 -7.01 17.48
N ILE A 327 -12.93 -6.54 17.80
CA ILE A 327 -13.24 -5.11 17.94
C ILE A 327 -13.23 -4.75 19.42
N GLY A 328 -12.14 -4.11 19.87
CA GLY A 328 -11.91 -3.75 21.27
C GLY A 328 -11.31 -4.89 22.10
N SER A 329 -10.06 -4.70 22.55
CA SER A 329 -9.23 -5.77 23.10
C SER A 329 -9.56 -6.18 24.54
N SER A 330 -10.12 -5.29 25.37
CA SER A 330 -10.26 -5.55 26.81
C SER A 330 -11.49 -4.91 27.46
N ASP A 331 -12.11 -5.65 28.37
CA ASP A 331 -13.22 -5.20 29.22
C ASP A 331 -12.81 -4.08 30.18
N SER A 332 -11.52 -3.99 30.54
CA SER A 332 -11.01 -2.95 31.46
C SER A 332 -10.56 -1.68 30.75
N ARG A 333 -10.50 -1.69 29.41
CA ARG A 333 -10.03 -0.56 28.60
C ARG A 333 -11.14 0.45 28.35
N THR A 334 -11.68 1.01 29.44
CA THR A 334 -12.85 1.91 29.43
C THR A 334 -12.70 3.17 28.59
N GLN A 335 -11.48 3.57 28.22
CA GLN A 335 -11.25 4.65 27.25
C GLN A 335 -11.78 4.35 25.84
N ASP A 336 -12.12 3.09 25.53
CA ASP A 336 -12.71 2.69 24.25
C ASP A 336 -14.18 3.06 24.06
N ARG A 337 -14.85 3.58 25.09
CA ARG A 337 -16.22 4.10 24.97
C ARG A 337 -16.30 5.23 23.94
N GLY A 338 -17.35 5.21 23.12
CA GLY A 338 -17.54 6.16 22.03
C GLY A 338 -16.49 6.05 20.90
N GLN A 339 -15.87 4.87 20.75
CA GLN A 339 -14.96 4.51 19.66
C GLN A 339 -15.40 3.17 19.05
N HIS A 340 -14.55 2.51 18.26
CA HIS A 340 -14.81 1.20 17.67
C HIS A 340 -16.07 1.16 16.78
N ARG A 341 -16.32 2.23 16.02
CA ARG A 341 -17.37 2.23 15.00
C ARG A 341 -16.88 1.58 13.74
N VAL A 342 -17.43 0.41 13.46
CA VAL A 342 -17.00 -0.46 12.36
C VAL A 342 -18.22 -0.89 11.54
N THR A 343 -18.11 -0.80 10.22
CA THR A 343 -19.11 -1.33 9.29
C THR A 343 -18.51 -2.53 8.58
N GLN A 344 -19.23 -3.64 8.55
CA GLN A 344 -18.87 -4.86 7.85
C GLN A 344 -19.99 -5.21 6.88
N HIS A 345 -19.70 -5.15 5.59
CA HIS A 345 -20.68 -5.58 4.60
C HIS A 345 -20.11 -6.31 3.40
N HIS A 346 -20.92 -7.20 2.86
CA HIS A 346 -20.55 -8.00 1.70
C HIS A 346 -19.26 -8.80 1.91
N ASN A 347 -18.84 -9.03 3.15
CA ASN A 347 -17.70 -9.89 3.45
C ASN A 347 -18.16 -11.35 3.41
N ARG A 348 -17.25 -12.20 2.96
CA ARG A 348 -17.38 -13.64 2.92
C ARG A 348 -16.56 -14.24 4.05
N TRP A 349 -17.19 -15.03 4.90
CA TRP A 349 -16.55 -15.71 6.03
C TRP A 349 -16.68 -17.21 5.81
N THR A 350 -15.58 -17.92 5.56
CA THR A 350 -15.61 -19.36 5.26
C THR A 350 -14.84 -20.13 6.31
N ASP A 351 -15.50 -21.07 7.00
CA ASP A 351 -14.88 -21.90 8.02
C ASP A 351 -14.09 -21.09 9.06
N ILE A 352 -14.81 -20.19 9.73
CA ILE A 352 -14.28 -19.36 10.81
C ILE A 352 -14.58 -20.01 12.15
N GLY A 353 -13.56 -20.11 13.00
CA GLY A 353 -13.73 -20.59 14.37
C GLY A 353 -14.56 -19.63 15.20
N GLN A 354 -14.18 -18.36 15.25
CA GLN A 354 -14.81 -17.34 16.08
C GLN A 354 -14.52 -15.90 15.68
N ARG A 355 -15.22 -14.98 16.36
CA ARG A 355 -15.01 -13.52 16.31
C ARG A 355 -15.25 -12.92 14.93
N ALA A 356 -16.44 -13.11 14.36
CA ALA A 356 -16.80 -12.55 13.05
C ALA A 356 -18.01 -11.57 13.12
N PRO A 357 -17.96 -10.48 13.92
CA PRO A 357 -16.87 -10.03 14.80
C PRO A 357 -17.13 -10.34 16.29
N ARG A 358 -16.12 -10.17 17.16
CA ARG A 358 -16.33 -10.03 18.61
C ARG A 358 -16.10 -8.61 19.06
N VAL A 359 -17.12 -8.00 19.68
CA VAL A 359 -17.16 -6.56 19.92
C VAL A 359 -17.16 -6.21 21.40
N ARG A 360 -16.42 -5.17 21.77
CA ARG A 360 -16.53 -4.44 23.04
C ARG A 360 -16.66 -2.95 22.77
N TYR A 361 -17.53 -2.28 23.52
CA TYR A 361 -17.83 -0.84 23.45
C TYR A 361 -18.40 -0.32 22.12
N GLY A 362 -17.99 -0.86 20.98
CA GLY A 362 -18.27 -0.30 19.66
C GLY A 362 -19.73 -0.36 19.22
N ASP A 363 -20.06 0.57 18.33
CA ASP A 363 -21.29 0.60 17.53
C ASP A 363 -20.98 -0.04 16.18
N VAL A 364 -21.32 -1.32 16.01
CA VAL A 364 -20.88 -2.13 14.84
C VAL A 364 -22.08 -2.51 13.98
N HIS A 365 -22.01 -2.22 12.69
CA HIS A 365 -23.04 -2.58 11.71
C HIS A 365 -22.55 -3.71 10.82
N VAL A 366 -23.26 -4.83 10.84
CA VAL A 366 -22.92 -6.07 10.14
C VAL A 366 -24.04 -6.37 9.16
N TYR A 367 -23.89 -6.06 7.88
CA TYR A 367 -24.97 -6.24 6.92
C TYR A 367 -24.57 -6.89 5.61
N ASN A 368 -25.46 -7.69 5.03
CA ASN A 368 -25.21 -8.40 3.76
C ASN A 368 -23.89 -9.18 3.71
N ASN A 369 -23.43 -9.74 4.84
CA ASN A 369 -22.30 -10.67 4.84
C ASN A 369 -22.79 -12.09 4.56
N LEU A 370 -21.90 -12.91 4.01
CA LEU A 370 -22.10 -14.35 3.82
C LEU A 370 -21.20 -15.12 4.79
N TYR A 371 -21.79 -15.97 5.61
CA TYR A 371 -21.07 -16.90 6.49
C TYR A 371 -21.28 -18.33 5.99
N GLU A 372 -20.21 -19.06 5.74
CA GLU A 372 -20.23 -20.42 5.18
C GLU A 372 -19.43 -21.37 6.06
N GLN A 373 -20.01 -22.54 6.29
CA GLN A 373 -19.34 -23.65 6.94
C GLN A 373 -19.24 -24.84 5.99
N THR A 374 -18.08 -25.49 6.01
CA THR A 374 -17.89 -26.81 5.42
C THR A 374 -17.75 -27.87 6.52
N ALA A 375 -17.42 -29.11 6.15
CA ALA A 375 -17.12 -30.16 7.12
C ALA A 375 -15.93 -29.82 8.04
N LEU A 376 -15.10 -28.83 7.68
CA LEU A 376 -14.01 -28.35 8.53
C LEU A 376 -14.54 -27.74 9.84
N SER A 377 -15.64 -26.97 9.76
CA SER A 377 -16.29 -26.34 10.91
C SER A 377 -16.77 -27.34 11.99
N LEU A 378 -16.99 -28.60 11.61
CA LEU A 378 -17.46 -29.66 12.51
C LEU A 378 -16.33 -30.37 13.28
N GLN A 379 -15.07 -30.12 12.93
CA GLN A 379 -13.93 -30.75 13.60
C GLN A 379 -13.67 -30.11 14.96
N GLU A 380 -12.97 -30.81 15.85
CA GLU A 380 -12.63 -30.29 17.18
C GLU A 380 -11.24 -29.64 17.19
N SER A 381 -11.15 -28.37 17.61
CA SER A 381 -9.88 -27.69 17.85
C SER A 381 -9.17 -28.25 19.09
N THR A 382 -9.93 -28.68 20.10
CA THR A 382 -9.47 -29.42 21.28
C THR A 382 -10.51 -30.45 21.65
N PRO A 383 -10.17 -31.63 22.22
CA PRO A 383 -11.18 -32.62 22.59
C PRO A 383 -12.37 -32.02 23.35
N GLY A 384 -13.57 -32.13 22.77
CA GLY A 384 -14.82 -31.55 23.30
C GLY A 384 -15.06 -30.07 22.99
N VAL A 385 -14.22 -29.44 22.18
CA VAL A 385 -14.36 -28.05 21.72
C VAL A 385 -14.41 -28.04 20.18
N PRO A 386 -15.60 -27.87 19.57
CA PRO A 386 -15.71 -27.75 18.13
C PRO A 386 -14.98 -26.50 17.63
N PHE A 387 -14.46 -26.57 16.41
CA PHE A 387 -13.73 -25.50 15.76
C PHE A 387 -14.62 -24.27 15.57
N PHE A 388 -15.79 -24.42 14.94
CA PHE A 388 -16.79 -23.35 14.96
C PHE A 388 -17.28 -23.15 16.39
N GLN A 389 -17.14 -21.93 16.89
CA GLN A 389 -17.58 -21.46 18.20
C GLN A 389 -18.76 -20.51 18.11
N TYR A 390 -18.63 -19.41 17.37
CA TYR A 390 -19.66 -18.39 17.13
C TYR A 390 -19.27 -17.39 16.05
N TYR A 391 -20.21 -16.61 15.52
CA TYR A 391 -19.90 -15.45 14.66
C TYR A 391 -19.92 -14.15 15.45
N TRP A 392 -21.11 -13.71 15.90
CA TRP A 392 -21.31 -12.39 16.50
C TRP A 392 -21.17 -12.43 18.02
N GLY A 393 -20.02 -11.97 18.51
CA GLY A 393 -19.71 -11.92 19.94
C GLY A 393 -20.15 -10.59 20.58
N ALA A 394 -21.26 -10.59 21.31
CA ALA A 394 -21.73 -9.45 22.09
C ALA A 394 -20.95 -9.31 23.40
N GLY A 395 -19.84 -8.59 23.36
CA GLY A 395 -19.01 -8.30 24.53
C GLY A 395 -19.44 -7.05 25.30
N ARG A 396 -18.66 -6.73 26.34
CA ARG A 396 -18.92 -5.63 27.28
C ARG A 396 -19.25 -4.33 26.56
N GLU A 397 -20.44 -3.80 26.81
CA GLU A 397 -20.96 -2.52 26.26
C GLU A 397 -20.93 -2.42 24.72
N SER A 398 -20.88 -3.55 24.02
CA SER A 398 -21.06 -3.57 22.56
C SER A 398 -22.48 -3.21 22.15
N SER A 399 -22.65 -2.66 20.95
CA SER A 399 -23.93 -2.52 20.27
C SER A 399 -23.82 -2.94 18.82
N ILE A 400 -24.11 -4.21 18.57
CA ILE A 400 -24.10 -4.81 17.23
C ILE A 400 -25.50 -4.67 16.61
N VAL A 401 -25.55 -4.16 15.39
CA VAL A 401 -26.74 -4.15 14.53
C VAL A 401 -26.46 -5.01 13.31
N ALA A 402 -27.12 -6.16 13.21
CA ALA A 402 -26.97 -7.11 12.12
C ALA A 402 -28.22 -7.12 11.22
N GLU A 403 -28.06 -6.89 9.91
CA GLU A 403 -29.17 -6.74 8.97
C GLU A 403 -28.91 -7.48 7.65
N GLY A 404 -29.85 -8.32 7.19
CA GLY A 404 -29.77 -8.87 5.84
C GLY A 404 -28.59 -9.82 5.59
N ASN A 405 -28.14 -10.59 6.59
CA ASN A 405 -26.99 -11.50 6.45
C ASN A 405 -27.44 -12.91 6.03
N ALA A 406 -26.64 -13.59 5.22
CA ALA A 406 -26.85 -14.98 4.82
C ALA A 406 -25.86 -15.91 5.54
N ILE A 407 -26.34 -17.02 6.07
CA ILE A 407 -25.56 -17.99 6.84
C ILE A 407 -25.85 -19.40 6.30
N GLU A 408 -24.81 -20.14 5.96
CA GLU A 408 -24.86 -21.53 5.50
C GLU A 408 -24.13 -22.40 6.54
N LEU A 409 -24.89 -23.10 7.39
CA LEU A 409 -24.34 -23.91 8.48
C LEU A 409 -24.07 -25.34 8.03
N ALA A 410 -22.97 -25.92 8.52
CA ALA A 410 -22.68 -27.35 8.30
C ALA A 410 -23.54 -28.23 9.22
N ASP A 411 -23.98 -27.69 10.36
CA ASP A 411 -24.91 -28.32 11.30
C ASP A 411 -25.94 -27.30 11.77
N ALA A 412 -27.17 -27.42 11.26
CA ALA A 412 -28.29 -26.55 11.60
C ALA A 412 -28.63 -26.55 13.11
N SER A 413 -28.19 -27.55 13.88
CA SER A 413 -28.37 -27.57 15.34
C SER A 413 -27.54 -26.50 16.06
N THR A 414 -26.60 -25.86 15.37
CA THR A 414 -25.70 -24.82 15.92
C THR A 414 -26.20 -23.39 15.69
N VAL A 415 -27.46 -23.22 15.25
CA VAL A 415 -28.05 -21.90 14.98
C VAL A 415 -28.01 -20.95 16.19
N ASP A 416 -28.12 -21.47 17.41
CA ASP A 416 -28.03 -20.69 18.66
C ASP A 416 -26.62 -20.17 18.94
N ARG A 417 -25.61 -20.70 18.24
CA ARG A 417 -24.19 -20.31 18.36
C ARG A 417 -23.79 -19.22 17.39
N ILE A 418 -24.66 -18.81 16.45
CA ILE A 418 -24.40 -17.65 15.58
C ILE A 418 -24.05 -16.42 16.43
N ILE A 419 -24.72 -16.27 17.59
CA ILE A 419 -24.45 -15.23 18.58
C ILE A 419 -23.80 -15.86 19.81
N ALA A 420 -22.83 -15.15 20.40
CA ALA A 420 -22.29 -15.46 21.72
C ALA A 420 -22.33 -14.24 22.65
N GLY A 421 -22.60 -14.48 23.94
CA GLY A 421 -22.60 -13.45 24.97
C GLY A 421 -21.31 -13.42 25.77
N TRP A 422 -20.63 -12.27 25.79
CA TRP A 422 -19.37 -12.03 26.51
C TRP A 422 -19.49 -10.84 27.46
N GLY A 423 -20.59 -10.77 28.21
CA GLY A 423 -20.92 -9.66 29.10
C GLY A 423 -21.59 -8.46 28.42
N GLY A 424 -21.97 -8.60 27.15
CA GLY A 424 -22.86 -7.65 26.46
C GLY A 424 -24.30 -7.72 26.96
N THR A 425 -25.07 -6.68 26.65
CA THR A 425 -26.47 -6.54 27.08
C THR A 425 -27.45 -6.33 25.93
N GLU A 426 -26.96 -6.01 24.74
CA GLU A 426 -27.75 -5.68 23.56
C GLU A 426 -27.11 -6.23 22.28
N LEU A 427 -27.96 -6.66 21.34
CA LEU A 427 -27.63 -6.99 19.97
C LEU A 427 -28.95 -7.00 19.20
N SER A 428 -29.00 -6.37 18.02
CA SER A 428 -30.14 -6.49 17.12
C SER A 428 -29.74 -7.32 15.90
N ALA A 429 -30.62 -8.23 15.49
CA ALA A 429 -30.47 -9.02 14.28
C ALA A 429 -31.81 -9.03 13.55
N SER A 430 -31.80 -8.75 12.25
CA SER A 430 -33.00 -8.77 11.42
C SER A 430 -32.69 -9.23 10.00
N ASP A 431 -33.70 -9.81 9.35
CA ASP A 431 -33.59 -10.29 7.97
C ASP A 431 -32.41 -11.25 7.75
N THR A 432 -32.17 -12.17 8.70
CA THR A 432 -31.11 -13.18 8.56
C THR A 432 -31.67 -14.43 7.87
N LEU A 433 -31.03 -14.88 6.79
CA LEU A 433 -31.27 -16.21 6.23
C LEU A 433 -30.27 -17.20 6.79
N VAL A 434 -30.75 -18.34 7.30
CA VAL A 434 -29.94 -19.49 7.67
C VAL A 434 -30.37 -20.65 6.78
N ASP A 435 -29.44 -21.18 5.99
CA ASP A 435 -29.67 -22.27 5.02
C ASP A 435 -30.85 -22.00 4.07
N GLY A 436 -31.00 -20.73 3.67
CA GLY A 436 -32.07 -20.27 2.76
C GLY A 436 -33.40 -19.93 3.43
N GLU A 437 -33.52 -20.08 4.75
CA GLU A 437 -34.76 -19.82 5.49
C GLU A 437 -34.61 -18.60 6.43
N PRO A 438 -35.63 -17.73 6.54
CA PRO A 438 -35.60 -16.64 7.52
C PRO A 438 -35.59 -17.16 8.96
N VAL A 439 -34.60 -16.74 9.75
CA VAL A 439 -34.43 -17.16 11.14
C VAL A 439 -34.22 -15.97 12.07
N ASP A 440 -34.97 -15.95 13.18
CA ASP A 440 -34.71 -15.07 14.31
C ASP A 440 -33.57 -15.66 15.17
N VAL A 441 -32.34 -15.39 14.74
CA VAL A 441 -31.13 -15.92 15.38
C VAL A 441 -30.92 -15.37 16.79
N LEU A 442 -31.43 -14.17 17.09
CA LEU A 442 -31.40 -13.60 18.44
C LEU A 442 -32.36 -14.35 19.37
N ALA A 443 -33.56 -14.68 18.90
CA ALA A 443 -34.48 -15.52 19.66
C ALA A 443 -33.92 -16.93 19.87
N ALA A 444 -33.24 -17.52 18.87
CA ALA A 444 -32.58 -18.81 19.00
C ALA A 444 -31.51 -18.79 20.11
N TYR A 445 -30.62 -17.79 20.11
CA TYR A 445 -29.65 -17.57 21.18
C TYR A 445 -30.32 -17.36 22.55
N ASN A 446 -31.30 -16.46 22.64
CA ASN A 446 -31.95 -16.11 23.90
C ASN A 446 -32.72 -17.26 24.55
N GLN A 447 -33.09 -18.30 23.80
CA GLN A 447 -33.74 -19.50 24.36
C GLN A 447 -32.78 -20.35 25.20
N THR A 448 -31.49 -20.36 24.88
CA THR A 448 -30.47 -21.19 25.56
C THR A 448 -29.51 -20.35 26.41
N ALA A 449 -29.43 -19.04 26.17
CA ALA A 449 -28.51 -18.14 26.84
C ALA A 449 -28.77 -18.02 28.35
N ALA A 450 -27.70 -18.12 29.15
CA ALA A 450 -27.74 -17.82 30.58
C ALA A 450 -28.08 -16.34 30.86
N THR A 451 -27.75 -15.44 29.94
CA THR A 451 -28.09 -14.01 30.02
C THR A 451 -28.58 -13.55 28.65
N PRO A 452 -29.91 -13.41 28.47
CA PRO A 452 -30.49 -12.95 27.22
C PRO A 452 -30.06 -11.51 26.87
N LEU A 453 -29.94 -11.23 25.58
CA LEU A 453 -29.63 -9.91 25.03
C LEU A 453 -30.91 -9.15 24.65
N ASN A 454 -30.91 -7.83 24.85
CA ASN A 454 -31.98 -6.95 24.38
C ASN A 454 -31.85 -6.70 22.86
N ALA A 455 -32.96 -6.86 22.13
CA ALA A 455 -33.05 -6.58 20.70
C ALA A 455 -33.00 -5.08 20.35
N THR A 456 -33.20 -4.19 21.34
CA THR A 456 -33.09 -2.74 21.15
C THR A 456 -31.65 -2.31 21.41
N THR A 457 -30.99 -1.85 20.36
CA THR A 457 -29.67 -1.23 20.42
C THR A 457 -29.77 0.27 20.70
N ARG A 458 -28.71 0.85 21.26
CA ARG A 458 -28.61 2.30 21.52
C ARG A 458 -28.53 3.19 20.27
N TRP A 459 -28.33 2.60 19.09
CA TRP A 459 -28.17 3.31 17.83
C TRP A 459 -28.82 2.56 16.66
N ARG A 460 -29.01 3.26 15.53
CA ARG A 460 -29.55 2.73 14.27
C ARG A 460 -28.64 3.18 13.11
N PRO A 461 -28.23 2.28 12.21
CA PRO A 461 -27.38 2.64 11.06
C PRO A 461 -28.00 3.72 10.17
N ALA A 462 -29.31 3.65 9.92
CA ALA A 462 -30.03 4.62 9.09
C ALA A 462 -30.06 6.05 9.66
N ASP A 463 -29.84 6.21 10.97
CA ASP A 463 -29.68 7.54 11.60
C ASP A 463 -28.25 8.10 11.41
N ALA A 464 -27.28 7.23 11.10
CA ALA A 464 -25.88 7.57 10.96
C ALA A 464 -25.52 7.87 9.50
N TYR A 465 -25.73 6.92 8.58
CA TYR A 465 -25.38 7.06 7.17
C TYR A 465 -26.39 6.35 6.27
N ALA A 466 -26.42 6.73 4.99
CA ALA A 466 -27.28 6.10 4.00
C ALA A 466 -26.64 4.81 3.49
N TYR A 467 -27.41 3.73 3.45
CA TYR A 467 -27.02 2.44 2.88
C TYR A 467 -28.25 1.78 2.25
N ALA A 468 -28.02 0.83 1.37
CA ALA A 468 -29.05 -0.02 0.79
C ALA A 468 -28.68 -1.47 1.06
N LEU A 469 -29.67 -2.25 1.49
CA LEU A 469 -29.52 -3.68 1.64
C LEU A 469 -29.70 -4.35 0.27
N THR A 470 -28.72 -5.17 -0.12
CA THR A 470 -28.94 -6.26 -1.07
C THR A 470 -30.01 -7.17 -0.49
N PRO A 471 -31.04 -7.59 -1.27
CA PRO A 471 -32.02 -8.56 -0.82
C PRO A 471 -31.34 -9.80 -0.25
N VAL A 472 -31.73 -10.24 0.95
CA VAL A 472 -30.97 -11.28 1.68
C VAL A 472 -30.86 -12.60 0.90
N ASP A 473 -31.84 -12.93 0.06
CA ASP A 473 -31.82 -14.10 -0.83
C ASP A 473 -30.80 -14.00 -1.98
N GLU A 474 -30.34 -12.79 -2.32
CA GLU A 474 -29.29 -12.55 -3.30
C GLU A 474 -27.89 -12.48 -2.67
N VAL A 475 -27.78 -12.20 -1.36
CA VAL A 475 -26.52 -11.96 -0.66
C VAL A 475 -25.51 -13.08 -0.89
N ALA A 476 -25.92 -14.34 -0.73
CA ALA A 476 -25.01 -15.48 -0.90
C ALA A 476 -24.42 -15.58 -2.32
N GLY A 477 -25.21 -15.23 -3.35
CA GLY A 477 -24.75 -15.23 -4.74
C GLY A 477 -23.84 -14.04 -5.03
N VAL A 478 -24.24 -12.84 -4.59
CA VAL A 478 -23.52 -11.59 -4.81
C VAL A 478 -22.16 -11.60 -4.10
N VAL A 479 -22.13 -11.96 -2.81
CA VAL A 479 -20.90 -11.97 -2.01
C VAL A 479 -19.92 -13.03 -2.51
N ARG A 480 -20.39 -14.23 -2.87
CA ARG A 480 -19.52 -15.29 -3.40
C ARG A 480 -18.87 -14.91 -4.74
N ALA A 481 -19.54 -14.06 -5.53
CA ALA A 481 -19.01 -13.58 -6.81
C ALA A 481 -18.09 -12.36 -6.68
N GLY A 482 -18.29 -11.53 -5.65
CA GLY A 482 -17.61 -10.24 -5.53
C GLY A 482 -16.62 -10.11 -4.38
N ALA A 483 -16.58 -11.01 -3.40
CA ALA A 483 -15.69 -10.85 -2.25
C ALA A 483 -14.31 -11.52 -2.45
N GLY A 484 -13.28 -10.88 -1.92
CA GLY A 484 -11.89 -11.34 -1.92
C GLY A 484 -10.97 -10.52 -2.83
N ALA A 485 -9.70 -10.87 -2.84
CA ALA A 485 -8.71 -10.34 -3.77
C ALA A 485 -8.84 -10.97 -5.17
N GLY A 486 -8.46 -10.23 -6.20
CA GLY A 486 -8.38 -10.69 -7.59
C GLY A 486 -9.69 -10.72 -8.37
N VAL A 487 -10.79 -10.26 -7.77
CA VAL A 487 -12.10 -10.11 -8.44
C VAL A 487 -12.28 -8.73 -9.08
N LEU A 488 -11.53 -7.72 -8.63
CA LEU A 488 -11.53 -6.39 -9.23
C LEU A 488 -10.64 -6.37 -10.47
N ASP A 489 -11.10 -5.71 -11.54
CA ASP A 489 -10.26 -5.33 -12.67
C ASP A 489 -9.21 -4.31 -12.19
N SER A 490 -8.01 -4.79 -11.89
CA SER A 490 -6.91 -3.99 -11.38
C SER A 490 -5.91 -3.66 -12.50
N GLY A 491 -5.45 -2.41 -12.53
CA GLY A 491 -4.53 -1.89 -13.55
C GLY A 491 -4.77 -0.41 -13.83
N THR A 492 -4.28 0.08 -14.97
CA THR A 492 -4.79 1.34 -15.57
C THR A 492 -5.54 0.99 -16.84
N PRO A 493 -6.50 1.83 -17.32
CA PRO A 493 -7.43 1.43 -18.37
C PRO A 493 -6.85 0.99 -19.73
N VAL A 494 -5.52 1.00 -19.89
CA VAL A 494 -4.81 0.61 -21.12
C VAL A 494 -3.56 -0.24 -20.90
N ALA A 495 -3.11 -0.48 -19.65
CA ALA A 495 -1.90 -1.24 -19.38
C ALA A 495 -2.23 -2.70 -19.06
N THR A 496 -1.39 -3.64 -19.49
CA THR A 496 -1.50 -5.08 -19.14
C THR A 496 -0.18 -5.69 -18.71
N ALA A 497 0.87 -4.87 -18.60
CA ALA A 497 2.24 -5.23 -18.24
C ALA A 497 3.02 -3.98 -17.86
N ALA A 498 4.22 -4.17 -17.29
CA ALA A 498 5.15 -3.08 -16.98
C ALA A 498 5.45 -2.21 -18.21
N PRO A 499 5.77 -0.91 -18.02
CA PRO A 499 6.05 0.01 -19.13
C PRO A 499 7.22 -0.42 -20.00
N GLY A 500 7.27 0.08 -21.24
CA GLY A 500 8.50 0.10 -22.01
C GLY A 500 9.57 1.00 -21.38
N ALA A 501 10.84 0.77 -21.70
CA ALA A 501 11.92 1.68 -21.29
C ALA A 501 11.93 2.94 -22.18
N PHE A 502 12.05 4.12 -21.57
CA PHE A 502 12.30 5.35 -22.31
C PHE A 502 13.69 5.32 -22.97
N ALA A 503 13.77 5.77 -24.22
CA ALA A 503 15.01 6.23 -24.82
C ALA A 503 15.28 7.65 -24.33
N VAL A 504 16.43 7.88 -23.68
CA VAL A 504 16.75 9.15 -23.04
C VAL A 504 17.71 9.96 -23.91
N SER A 505 17.47 11.27 -23.98
CA SER A 505 18.33 12.27 -24.64
C SER A 505 18.33 13.58 -23.86
N ASP A 506 19.25 14.48 -24.19
CA ASP A 506 19.31 15.85 -23.66
C ASP A 506 19.57 16.86 -24.76
N ASP A 507 19.29 18.13 -24.50
CA ASP A 507 19.62 19.25 -25.40
C ASP A 507 20.79 20.12 -24.91
N ASN A 508 21.62 19.64 -23.98
CA ASN A 508 22.78 20.38 -23.45
C ASN A 508 23.77 20.71 -24.58
N GLY A 509 24.01 22.01 -24.80
CA GLY A 509 24.85 22.50 -25.90
C GLY A 509 24.12 22.63 -27.25
N TRP A 510 22.84 22.29 -27.33
CA TRP A 510 21.99 22.49 -28.50
C TRP A 510 20.94 23.59 -28.28
N ASP A 511 20.58 23.84 -27.02
CA ASP A 511 19.62 24.85 -26.60
C ASP A 511 20.21 26.28 -26.64
N THR A 512 21.37 26.50 -26.02
CA THR A 512 22.10 27.79 -26.03
C THR A 512 23.36 27.76 -26.88
N GLY A 513 23.81 26.57 -27.28
CA GLY A 513 25.14 26.37 -27.88
C GLY A 513 26.27 26.22 -26.85
N LEU A 514 25.97 26.25 -25.56
CA LEU A 514 26.89 26.03 -24.45
C LEU A 514 26.48 24.80 -23.64
N ARG A 515 27.46 24.07 -23.09
CA ARG A 515 27.17 23.00 -22.12
C ARG A 515 27.23 23.57 -20.71
N ASP A 516 26.32 24.49 -20.42
CA ASP A 516 26.35 25.40 -19.26
C ASP A 516 25.67 24.83 -18.00
N GLY A 517 25.05 23.65 -18.12
CA GLY A 517 24.42 22.96 -17.00
C GLY A 517 22.94 23.31 -16.80
N ASP A 518 22.36 24.11 -17.71
CA ASP A 518 20.93 24.25 -17.90
C ASP A 518 20.54 23.48 -19.18
N PHE A 519 19.71 22.46 -19.06
CA PHE A 519 19.26 21.65 -20.20
C PHE A 519 17.99 20.88 -19.85
N THR A 520 17.30 20.35 -20.86
CA THR A 520 16.15 19.48 -20.69
C THR A 520 16.53 18.03 -21.00
N VAL A 521 16.28 17.12 -20.05
CA VAL A 521 16.35 15.68 -20.28
C VAL A 521 14.99 15.21 -20.82
N ARG A 522 15.00 14.54 -21.98
CA ARG A 522 13.81 14.02 -22.65
C ARG A 522 13.82 12.49 -22.66
N GLY A 523 12.65 11.90 -22.49
CA GLY A 523 12.41 10.47 -22.66
C GLY A 523 11.37 10.21 -23.75
N ASP A 524 11.70 9.36 -24.72
CA ASP A 524 10.79 8.87 -25.75
C ASP A 524 10.51 7.37 -25.58
N LEU A 525 9.24 6.98 -25.41
CA LEU A 525 8.76 5.60 -25.38
C LEU A 525 7.99 5.33 -26.67
N TRP A 526 8.69 4.77 -27.65
CA TRP A 526 8.16 4.55 -29.01
C TRP A 526 7.25 3.31 -29.13
N TRP A 527 7.47 2.31 -28.29
CA TRP A 527 6.74 1.04 -28.29
C TRP A 527 6.71 0.42 -26.89
N GLY A 528 5.75 -0.47 -26.67
CA GLY A 528 5.52 -1.11 -25.37
C GLY A 528 4.34 -0.49 -24.62
N GLN A 529 4.18 -0.88 -23.36
CA GLN A 529 3.16 -0.31 -22.49
C GLN A 529 3.57 1.10 -22.05
N ASN A 530 2.62 2.02 -21.98
CA ASN A 530 2.87 3.35 -21.46
C ASN A 530 3.01 3.34 -19.93
N ALA A 531 3.73 4.35 -19.43
CA ALA A 531 3.84 4.64 -18.02
C ALA A 531 2.71 5.56 -17.57
N THR A 532 2.39 5.54 -16.27
CA THR A 532 1.53 6.52 -15.60
C THR A 532 2.34 7.51 -14.78
N VAL A 533 3.59 7.16 -14.45
CA VAL A 533 4.57 8.05 -13.83
C VAL A 533 5.94 7.81 -14.45
N ALA A 534 6.72 8.89 -14.61
CA ALA A 534 8.13 8.86 -14.92
C ALA A 534 8.91 9.62 -13.84
N LYS A 535 9.99 9.02 -13.33
CA LYS A 535 10.87 9.61 -12.31
C LYS A 535 12.26 9.80 -12.90
N LEU A 536 12.83 11.00 -12.79
CA LEU A 536 14.19 11.32 -13.23
C LEU A 536 15.17 11.17 -12.07
N PHE A 537 16.15 10.30 -12.24
CA PHE A 537 17.25 10.13 -11.30
C PHE A 537 18.53 10.72 -11.86
N GLU A 538 19.28 11.44 -11.02
CA GLU A 538 20.64 11.90 -11.28
C GLU A 538 21.59 11.22 -10.31
N ASN A 539 22.59 10.49 -10.82
CA ASN A 539 23.57 9.76 -10.02
C ASN A 539 22.93 8.85 -8.95
N GLY A 540 21.76 8.28 -9.26
CA GLY A 540 20.98 7.43 -8.36
C GLY A 540 20.08 8.18 -7.37
N VAL A 541 20.00 9.51 -7.44
CA VAL A 541 19.13 10.35 -6.58
C VAL A 541 17.95 10.87 -7.39
N LEU A 542 16.72 10.70 -6.88
CA LEU A 542 15.52 11.26 -7.50
C LEU A 542 15.59 12.80 -7.48
N ILE A 543 15.48 13.43 -8.65
CA ILE A 543 15.51 14.89 -8.77
C ILE A 543 14.20 15.50 -9.31
N ASP A 544 13.39 14.72 -10.03
CA ASP A 544 12.08 15.17 -10.54
C ASP A 544 11.16 13.97 -10.86
N ALA A 545 9.85 14.19 -10.93
CA ALA A 545 8.87 13.17 -11.31
C ALA A 545 7.62 13.78 -11.97
N ALA A 546 7.08 13.10 -12.98
CA ALA A 546 5.92 13.55 -13.74
C ALA A 546 4.84 12.46 -13.79
N ALA A 547 3.57 12.87 -13.65
CA ALA A 547 2.42 12.05 -14.02
C ALA A 547 2.25 12.05 -15.54
N LEU A 548 1.86 10.91 -16.09
CA LEU A 548 1.67 10.71 -17.53
C LEU A 548 0.31 10.08 -17.81
N SER A 549 -0.32 10.49 -18.90
CA SER A 549 -1.50 9.80 -19.41
C SER A 549 -1.08 8.62 -20.27
N ALA A 550 -1.54 7.42 -19.91
CA ALA A 550 -1.31 6.22 -20.70
C ALA A 550 -2.29 6.15 -21.87
N ALA A 551 -1.78 5.86 -23.07
CA ALA A 551 -2.53 5.75 -24.32
C ALA A 551 -2.01 4.59 -25.19
N THR A 552 -1.56 3.49 -24.57
CA THR A 552 -1.01 2.31 -25.26
C THR A 552 -1.90 1.92 -26.44
N PRO A 553 -1.36 1.66 -27.66
CA PRO A 553 0.07 1.55 -27.99
C PRO A 553 0.70 2.84 -28.53
N ALA A 554 0.09 4.01 -28.34
CA ALA A 554 0.67 5.26 -28.80
C ALA A 554 2.03 5.53 -28.14
N ALA A 555 2.92 6.20 -28.88
CA ALA A 555 4.18 6.67 -28.33
C ALA A 555 3.92 7.69 -27.21
N GLN A 556 4.78 7.68 -26.20
CA GLN A 556 4.70 8.57 -25.04
C GLN A 556 6.02 9.31 -24.86
N GLN A 557 5.95 10.57 -24.44
CA GLN A 557 7.12 11.41 -24.22
C GLN A 557 7.05 12.08 -22.86
N VAL A 558 8.22 12.37 -22.29
CA VAL A 558 8.37 13.16 -21.05
C VAL A 558 9.60 14.05 -21.15
N ALA A 559 9.59 15.17 -20.45
CA ALA A 559 10.70 16.12 -20.40
C ALA A 559 10.87 16.65 -18.97
N PHE A 560 12.11 16.83 -18.55
CA PHE A 560 12.50 17.30 -17.23
C PHE A 560 13.58 18.38 -17.36
N ASP A 561 13.37 19.53 -16.74
CA ASP A 561 14.33 20.62 -16.77
C ASP A 561 15.39 20.42 -15.68
N VAL A 562 16.65 20.34 -16.11
CA VAL A 562 17.83 20.32 -15.25
C VAL A 562 18.46 21.71 -15.28
N ARG A 563 18.74 22.26 -14.11
CA ARG A 563 19.28 23.62 -13.97
C ARG A 563 20.51 23.65 -13.07
N ALA A 564 21.37 24.64 -13.29
CA ALA A 564 22.49 25.04 -12.46
C ALA A 564 23.46 23.90 -12.12
N ARG A 565 23.74 23.01 -13.09
CA ARG A 565 24.80 22.00 -12.92
C ARG A 565 26.17 22.63 -13.15
N GLY A 566 27.09 22.38 -12.22
CA GLY A 566 28.48 22.79 -12.37
C GLY A 566 29.22 21.96 -13.42
N ASN A 567 30.44 22.36 -13.76
CA ASN A 567 31.28 21.58 -14.66
C ASN A 567 31.52 20.17 -14.10
N GLY A 568 31.23 19.14 -14.90
CA GLY A 568 31.25 17.77 -14.43
C GLY A 568 30.59 16.79 -15.38
N THR A 569 30.45 15.55 -14.91
CA THR A 569 29.75 14.47 -15.62
C THR A 569 28.63 13.95 -14.74
N TYR A 570 27.42 13.92 -15.29
CA TYR A 570 26.20 13.54 -14.61
C TYR A 570 25.56 12.34 -15.33
N ARG A 571 24.99 11.42 -14.55
CA ARG A 571 24.32 10.22 -15.06
C ARG A 571 22.83 10.34 -14.79
N TYR A 572 22.02 10.26 -15.84
CA TYR A 572 20.57 10.37 -15.80
C TYR A 572 19.90 9.05 -16.17
N GLU A 573 18.86 8.71 -15.42
CA GLU A 573 18.00 7.55 -15.67
C GLU A 573 16.55 7.96 -15.50
N ILE A 574 15.68 7.51 -16.40
CA ILE A 574 14.23 7.64 -16.25
C ILE A 574 13.69 6.29 -15.80
N VAL A 575 13.07 6.28 -14.62
CA VAL A 575 12.32 5.14 -14.10
C VAL A 575 10.85 5.35 -14.44
N ALA A 576 10.34 4.52 -15.34
CA ALA A 576 8.96 4.47 -15.77
C ALA A 576 8.18 3.47 -14.92
N LEU A 577 6.99 3.85 -14.47
CA LEU A 577 6.11 2.94 -13.72
C LEU A 577 4.66 3.03 -14.20
N ASN A 578 3.96 1.91 -14.10
CA ASN A 578 2.51 1.78 -14.07
C ASN A 578 2.17 0.70 -13.01
N PRO A 579 0.90 0.46 -12.66
CA PRO A 579 0.56 -0.52 -11.61
C PRO A 579 1.18 -1.91 -11.81
N TYR A 580 1.41 -2.35 -13.04
CA TYR A 580 1.96 -3.68 -13.35
C TYR A 580 3.49 -3.79 -13.19
N GLY A 581 4.20 -2.68 -12.99
CA GLY A 581 5.64 -2.76 -12.78
C GLY A 581 6.43 -1.51 -13.13
N VAL A 582 7.74 -1.69 -13.06
CA VAL A 582 8.75 -0.64 -13.22
C VAL A 582 9.70 -1.02 -14.35
N THR A 583 10.19 -0.02 -15.09
CA THR A 583 11.29 -0.20 -16.03
C THR A 583 12.20 1.01 -15.99
N THR A 584 13.51 0.76 -15.98
CA THR A 584 14.53 1.82 -15.97
C THR A 584 15.14 1.96 -17.37
N SER A 585 15.34 3.20 -17.81
CA SER A 585 16.07 3.49 -19.04
C SER A 585 17.53 3.00 -18.95
N ARG A 586 18.23 3.00 -20.09
CA ARG A 586 19.70 2.97 -20.04
C ARG A 586 20.21 4.26 -19.40
N THR A 587 21.33 4.19 -18.71
CA THR A 587 22.02 5.37 -18.17
C THR A 587 22.43 6.31 -19.31
N HIS A 588 21.97 7.56 -19.24
CA HIS A 588 22.33 8.63 -20.15
C HIS A 588 23.37 9.55 -19.48
N VAL A 589 24.44 9.91 -20.19
CA VAL A 589 25.56 10.67 -19.61
C VAL A 589 25.61 12.05 -20.23
N VAL A 590 25.52 13.08 -19.38
CA VAL A 590 25.66 14.48 -19.79
C VAL A 590 26.94 15.05 -19.18
N THR A 591 27.76 15.69 -20.02
CA THR A 591 28.96 16.40 -19.58
C THR A 591 28.73 17.90 -19.69
N VAL A 592 28.90 18.60 -18.58
CA VAL A 592 28.80 20.06 -18.47
C VAL A 592 30.22 20.63 -18.45
N THR A 593 30.51 21.59 -19.33
CA THR A 593 31.85 22.17 -19.52
C THR A 593 31.88 23.69 -19.43
N ASP A 594 30.74 24.35 -19.58
CA ASP A 594 30.63 25.80 -19.76
C ASP A 594 29.81 26.47 -18.63
N ALA A 595 29.70 25.83 -17.45
CA ALA A 595 28.90 26.35 -16.34
C ALA A 595 29.52 27.58 -15.67
N ALA A 596 30.85 27.67 -15.66
CA ALA A 596 31.55 28.86 -15.17
C ALA A 596 31.43 30.00 -16.19
N PRO A 597 31.40 31.27 -15.75
CA PRO A 597 31.35 32.40 -16.66
C PRO A 597 32.44 32.32 -17.74
N GLY A 598 32.14 32.71 -18.97
CA GLY A 598 33.14 32.70 -20.04
C GLY A 598 34.32 33.62 -19.73
N VAL A 599 35.47 33.37 -20.36
CA VAL A 599 36.68 34.18 -20.16
C VAL A 599 36.49 35.54 -20.83
N ALA A 600 36.27 36.58 -20.01
CA ALA A 600 36.20 37.94 -20.50
C ALA A 600 37.60 38.54 -20.78
N VAL A 601 37.64 39.57 -21.61
CA VAL A 601 38.86 40.34 -21.91
C VAL A 601 38.75 41.73 -21.33
N LEU A 602 39.83 42.22 -20.73
CA LEU A 602 39.94 43.61 -20.29
C LEU A 602 40.56 44.50 -21.37
N ARG A 603 39.93 45.65 -21.61
CA ARG A 603 40.44 46.74 -22.42
C ARG A 603 40.57 48.00 -21.57
N ALA A 604 41.65 48.76 -21.81
CA ALA A 604 41.89 50.03 -21.14
C ALA A 604 41.82 51.16 -22.17
N SER A 605 41.11 52.23 -21.85
CA SER A 605 40.98 53.43 -22.69
C SER A 605 41.07 54.70 -21.85
N GLY A 606 41.39 55.83 -22.49
CA GLY A 606 41.42 57.14 -21.83
C GLY A 606 42.64 57.43 -20.95
N VAL A 607 43.78 56.77 -21.19
CA VAL A 607 45.02 56.81 -20.35
C VAL A 607 45.76 58.17 -20.34
N TRP A 608 45.08 59.30 -20.57
CA TRP A 608 45.74 60.56 -20.95
C TRP A 608 45.84 61.60 -19.81
N ALA A 609 45.46 61.26 -18.57
CA ALA A 609 45.45 62.20 -17.45
C ALA A 609 45.45 61.54 -16.05
N ASN A 610 46.23 60.48 -15.83
CA ASN A 610 46.16 59.66 -14.60
C ASN A 610 44.78 58.98 -14.40
N ASP A 611 44.01 58.84 -15.47
CA ASP A 611 42.69 58.24 -15.46
C ASP A 611 42.67 57.07 -16.45
N VAL A 612 41.94 56.02 -16.10
CA VAL A 612 41.74 54.89 -17.01
C VAL A 612 40.32 54.36 -16.88
N THR A 613 39.68 54.17 -18.02
CA THR A 613 38.47 53.36 -18.10
C THR A 613 38.86 51.93 -18.42
N VAL A 614 38.62 51.02 -17.49
CA VAL A 614 38.76 49.57 -17.69
C VAL A 614 37.41 49.03 -18.11
N THR A 615 37.32 48.51 -19.32
CA THR A 615 36.14 47.83 -19.86
C THR A 615 36.40 46.32 -19.88
N MET A 616 35.47 45.57 -19.31
CA MET A 616 35.39 44.12 -19.43
C MET A 616 34.41 43.79 -20.54
N ASP A 617 34.84 42.95 -21.47
CA ASP A 617 34.03 42.43 -22.55
C ASP A 617 34.06 40.91 -22.54
N LEU A 618 32.90 40.30 -22.30
CA LEU A 618 32.64 38.89 -22.54
C LEU A 618 31.82 38.78 -23.83
N TRP A 619 32.43 38.31 -24.91
CA TRP A 619 31.77 38.27 -26.23
C TRP A 619 30.88 37.06 -26.45
N TRP A 620 31.20 35.93 -25.80
CA TRP A 620 30.50 34.66 -25.90
C TRP A 620 30.81 33.81 -24.67
N GLY A 621 29.86 32.99 -24.24
CA GLY A 621 29.99 32.09 -23.09
C GLY A 621 28.97 32.38 -22.00
N GLN A 622 29.03 31.62 -20.91
CA GLN A 622 28.12 31.78 -19.79
C GLN A 622 28.32 33.16 -19.15
N ASN A 623 27.23 33.90 -18.98
CA ASN A 623 27.29 35.23 -18.39
C ASN A 623 27.49 35.14 -16.86
N ALA A 624 28.13 36.15 -16.30
CA ALA A 624 28.30 36.31 -14.86
C ALA A 624 27.11 37.04 -14.24
N THR A 625 26.91 36.86 -12.94
CA THR A 625 26.00 37.68 -12.13
C THR A 625 26.74 38.68 -11.25
N GLU A 626 28.07 38.55 -11.14
CA GLU A 626 28.93 39.49 -10.44
C GLU A 626 30.26 39.69 -11.20
N TYR A 627 30.74 40.93 -11.19
CA TYR A 627 32.05 41.35 -11.68
C TYR A 627 32.83 42.00 -10.54
N VAL A 628 34.09 41.58 -10.34
CA VAL A 628 35.00 42.17 -9.36
C VAL A 628 36.30 42.57 -10.05
N LEU A 629 36.64 43.86 -10.02
CA LEU A 629 37.88 44.38 -10.59
C LEU A 629 38.96 44.53 -9.53
N TRP A 630 40.15 44.07 -9.86
CA TRP A 630 41.35 44.16 -9.03
C TRP A 630 42.40 45.01 -9.74
N LYS A 631 43.10 45.84 -8.97
CA LYS A 631 44.30 46.57 -9.41
C LYS A 631 45.44 46.24 -8.46
N ASP A 632 46.55 45.75 -9.01
CA ASP A 632 47.77 45.40 -8.25
C ASP A 632 47.49 44.46 -7.06
N GLY A 633 46.53 43.54 -7.22
CA GLY A 633 46.11 42.60 -6.17
C GLY A 633 45.14 43.15 -5.13
N VAL A 634 44.63 44.37 -5.31
CA VAL A 634 43.62 44.99 -4.43
C VAL A 634 42.30 45.15 -5.18
N GLU A 635 41.18 44.73 -4.57
CA GLU A 635 39.85 44.95 -5.12
C GLU A 635 39.55 46.45 -5.16
N ILE A 636 39.16 46.95 -6.33
CA ILE A 636 38.88 48.38 -6.54
C ILE A 636 37.44 48.65 -7.00
N ASP A 637 36.72 47.64 -7.49
CA ASP A 637 35.32 47.79 -7.89
C ASP A 637 34.57 46.45 -7.90
N ARG A 638 33.24 46.50 -7.72
CA ARG A 638 32.35 45.34 -7.69
C ARG A 638 30.96 45.72 -8.18
N HIS A 639 30.46 44.98 -9.18
CA HIS A 639 29.14 45.19 -9.76
C HIS A 639 28.31 43.90 -9.79
N ALA A 640 27.02 44.02 -9.51
CA ALA A 640 26.04 43.03 -9.92
C ALA A 640 25.80 43.16 -11.43
N LEU A 641 25.70 42.04 -12.12
CA LEU A 641 25.46 41.96 -13.56
C LEU A 641 24.14 41.23 -13.84
N THR A 642 23.46 41.63 -14.90
CA THR A 642 22.33 40.88 -15.45
C THR A 642 22.87 39.90 -16.49
N ALA A 643 22.57 38.61 -16.30
CA ALA A 643 22.95 37.56 -17.23
C ALA A 643 21.98 37.52 -18.43
N ALA A 644 22.53 37.36 -19.63
CA ALA A 644 21.80 37.19 -20.88
C ALA A 644 22.48 36.13 -21.76
N THR A 645 22.93 35.02 -21.16
CA THR A 645 23.60 33.90 -21.85
C THR A 645 22.82 33.45 -23.09
N PRO A 646 23.50 33.14 -24.22
CA PRO A 646 24.95 33.20 -24.46
C PRO A 646 25.42 34.57 -25.00
N GLY A 647 24.58 35.62 -24.87
CA GLY A 647 24.85 36.95 -25.38
C GLY A 647 26.06 37.61 -24.76
N ALA A 648 26.58 38.64 -25.45
CA ALA A 648 27.71 39.41 -24.95
C ALA A 648 27.36 40.16 -23.67
N GLN A 649 28.32 40.26 -22.74
CA GLN A 649 28.19 40.94 -21.46
C GLN A 649 29.34 41.92 -21.28
N HIS A 650 29.04 43.12 -20.79
CA HIS A 650 30.00 44.20 -20.65
C HIS A 650 29.90 44.84 -19.26
N ALA A 651 31.04 45.23 -18.70
CA ALA A 651 31.11 46.07 -17.51
C ALA A 651 32.22 47.12 -17.67
N GLN A 652 32.06 48.29 -17.06
CA GLN A 652 33.02 49.37 -17.16
C GLN A 652 33.27 49.96 -15.78
N THR A 653 34.55 50.13 -15.45
CA THR A 653 34.99 50.80 -14.22
C THR A 653 35.89 51.97 -14.61
N HIS A 654 35.62 53.12 -14.01
CA HIS A 654 36.43 54.31 -14.17
C HIS A 654 37.39 54.45 -12.98
N VAL A 655 38.70 54.48 -13.25
CA VAL A 655 39.75 54.49 -12.24
C VAL A 655 40.59 55.76 -12.39
N GLY A 656 40.24 56.78 -11.61
CA GLY A 656 40.95 58.05 -11.60
C GLY A 656 42.16 58.08 -10.66
N ALA A 657 43.02 59.10 -10.84
CA ALA A 657 44.18 59.41 -10.01
C ALA A 657 45.21 58.27 -9.83
N LEU A 658 45.52 57.55 -10.92
CA LEU A 658 46.62 56.60 -10.96
C LEU A 658 47.97 57.31 -10.82
N THR A 659 48.88 56.72 -10.03
CA THR A 659 50.26 57.20 -9.93
C THR A 659 51.04 56.83 -11.19
N PRO A 660 52.04 57.62 -11.62
CA PRO A 660 52.94 57.22 -12.70
C PRO A 660 53.57 55.85 -12.42
N GLY A 661 53.53 54.95 -13.40
CA GLY A 661 53.96 53.56 -13.28
C GLY A 661 53.09 52.57 -14.04
N THR A 662 53.45 51.29 -13.97
CA THR A 662 52.67 50.19 -14.55
C THR A 662 51.72 49.62 -13.50
N HIS A 663 50.43 49.61 -13.82
CA HIS A 663 49.37 49.00 -13.02
C HIS A 663 48.82 47.75 -13.71
N VAL A 664 48.55 46.70 -12.94
CA VAL A 664 48.00 45.44 -13.44
C VAL A 664 46.54 45.33 -13.04
N PHE A 665 45.66 45.19 -14.03
CA PHE A 665 44.24 44.96 -13.82
C PHE A 665 43.85 43.51 -14.11
N THR A 666 43.08 42.90 -13.23
CA THR A 666 42.41 41.61 -13.44
C THR A 666 40.97 41.72 -13.01
N ALA A 667 40.06 41.06 -13.73
CA ALA A 667 38.68 40.95 -13.29
C ALA A 667 38.33 39.49 -13.02
N VAL A 668 37.51 39.28 -12.00
CA VAL A 668 36.91 37.98 -11.70
C VAL A 668 35.42 38.08 -11.97
N LEU A 669 34.94 37.24 -12.89
CA LEU A 669 33.53 37.06 -13.20
C LEU A 669 33.02 35.89 -12.38
N ARG A 670 31.92 36.08 -11.66
CA ARG A 670 31.31 35.04 -10.82
C ARG A 670 29.87 34.78 -11.24
N GLY A 671 29.47 33.52 -11.18
CA GLY A 671 28.10 33.09 -11.42
C GLY A 671 27.80 31.78 -10.69
N PRO A 672 26.58 31.25 -10.83
CA PRO A 672 26.14 30.03 -10.15
C PRO A 672 27.03 28.81 -10.44
N GLY A 673 27.59 28.70 -11.65
CA GLY A 673 28.45 27.57 -12.05
C GLY A 673 29.94 27.75 -11.78
N GLY A 674 30.35 28.85 -11.12
CA GLY A 674 31.74 29.08 -10.70
C GLY A 674 32.25 30.49 -10.98
N GLU A 675 33.57 30.64 -11.02
CA GLU A 675 34.21 31.91 -11.34
C GLU A 675 35.29 31.74 -12.40
N THR A 676 35.54 32.80 -13.16
CA THR A 676 36.58 32.86 -14.18
C THR A 676 37.29 34.21 -14.11
N ALA A 677 38.62 34.17 -14.10
CA ALA A 677 39.45 35.36 -14.11
C ALA A 677 39.85 35.75 -15.54
N THR A 678 39.88 37.05 -15.84
CA THR A 678 40.48 37.56 -17.07
C THR A 678 41.99 37.37 -17.04
N SER A 679 42.63 37.33 -18.22
CA SER A 679 44.08 37.54 -18.26
C SER A 679 44.43 38.93 -17.71
N PRO A 680 45.59 39.09 -17.04
CA PRO A 680 46.04 40.40 -16.57
C PRO A 680 46.18 41.42 -17.71
N ARG A 681 45.75 42.65 -17.45
CA ARG A 681 45.91 43.78 -18.35
C ARG A 681 46.82 44.82 -17.72
N GLU A 682 48.01 44.97 -18.27
CA GLU A 682 48.94 46.03 -17.88
C GLU A 682 48.56 47.36 -18.53
N VAL A 683 48.62 48.43 -17.73
CA VAL A 683 48.42 49.82 -18.16
C VAL A 683 49.54 50.65 -17.58
N THR A 684 50.31 51.32 -18.43
CA THR A 684 51.36 52.25 -18.01
C THR A 684 50.82 53.68 -18.07
N VAL A 685 51.01 54.41 -16.98
CA VAL A 685 50.70 55.84 -16.84
C VAL A 685 52.01 56.60 -16.73
N ASP A 686 52.22 57.60 -17.58
CA ASP A 686 53.45 58.39 -17.68
C ASP A 686 53.58 59.49 -16.62
#